data_AF-M3SBZ0-F1
#
_entry.id   AF-M3SBZ0-F1
#
_cell.length_a   1.000
_cell.length_b   1.000
_cell.length_c   1.000
_cell.angle_alpha   90.00
_cell.angle_beta   90.00
_cell.angle_gamma   90.00
#
_symmetry.space_group_name_H-M   'P 1'
#
loop_
_entity.id
_entity.type
_entity.pdbx_description
1 polymer ?
#
loop_
_entity_poly.entity_id
_entity_poly.type
_entity_poly.pdbx_seq_one_letter_code
_entity_poly.pdbx_strand_id
1 'polypeptide(L)'
;MYLKNKKIECHVGCSSSCIANYTCSSCGIGYDQDYSCDHCQLINTYKPFSSNNPLYVMQHDICTSISHYIVKSTWLPDNRNSIHINEPIELIFNSETYYDYGPCITRKEKQNRYRIGHWLELNLLEFPDSVNYMQVQLKYKTITHGKKVNVYYDISDSEPSTSNPYCYARGFLISTNESTSLQVPIHFDRMDSSKSNKYFIYIYEEEYAELTVEILITEQIGKIGNPFFTIDQKMADEMITTGQSKTVIFPMSSEGRQAYPACLPGTIMRVIRFSIWYEGDFSIVVSTKHENRIRYMQEFKETLNGTNECVQFWNGQSHGVLYDSGTNDGVLVRIDGNENGNEERLFSFISNEQELDISATFTAICPNNCNEKFGYGKCSTIDMKCKCNDKYGGDDCHSLCYYDGKFTNGSGEGQCHYGEPGCNSYCQCEPGYTLNGYYCVSDSCKNNNRNDITIECVQGDEGCRTDCICESSSFKFSPTLKQCVPILCGNNQIDDINLNGIFLRKEECDGGINCDETCHCLLGYIQDESNPLRCIENSNSISTIIGITISAIIIFVVLLCCGGILLYFLLRTTKFDINIYLQQQPNYYLYLSGSKKKPPTIENKYVIEPLSLDFGNENTLTAVLDTRFEKIDIRNKSGNKYMMVIFHTPNNPKFVFHFEPQVVLLRPRGFKTITCFMTLFCTTKIKDMKIPYSLV
;
A
#
# COMPACT_ATOMS: atom_id res chain seq x y z
N MET A 1 7.54 45.99 7.07
CA MET A 1 7.96 44.77 6.37
C MET A 1 7.77 45.02 4.87
N TYR A 2 8.87 45.21 4.14
CA TYR A 2 8.85 45.53 2.71
C TYR A 2 8.27 44.34 1.92
N LEU A 3 7.13 44.54 1.26
CA LEU A 3 6.66 43.65 0.19
C LEU A 3 7.64 43.80 -0.98
N LYS A 4 8.64 42.92 -1.03
CA LYS A 4 9.42 42.71 -2.25
C LYS A 4 8.43 42.30 -3.35
N ASN A 5 8.35 43.08 -4.42
CA ASN A 5 7.77 42.63 -5.69
C ASN A 5 8.40 41.28 -6.04
N LYS A 6 7.67 40.18 -5.81
CA LYS A 6 8.07 38.88 -6.33
C LYS A 6 8.02 39.00 -7.84
N LYS A 7 9.20 38.99 -8.46
CA LYS A 7 9.32 38.94 -9.92
C LYS A 7 8.65 37.64 -10.36
N ILE A 8 7.63 37.76 -11.20
CA ILE A 8 6.93 36.59 -11.73
C ILE A 8 7.92 35.84 -12.61
N GLU A 9 8.22 34.59 -12.27
CA GLU A 9 9.10 33.71 -13.06
C GLU A 9 8.33 33.12 -14.22
N CYS A 10 8.93 33.19 -15.41
CA CYS A 10 8.32 32.70 -16.64
C CYS A 10 9.02 31.48 -17.18
N HIS A 11 8.25 30.54 -17.73
CA HIS A 11 8.79 29.49 -18.56
C HIS A 11 9.36 30.10 -19.86
N VAL A 12 10.45 29.52 -20.38
CA VAL A 12 11.10 29.99 -21.61
C VAL A 12 10.20 29.87 -22.84
N GLY A 13 9.22 28.98 -22.78
CA GLY A 13 8.21 28.75 -23.81
C GLY A 13 7.05 29.76 -23.83
N CYS A 14 6.99 30.73 -22.90
CA CYS A 14 5.92 31.72 -22.92
C CYS A 14 6.05 32.67 -24.13
N SER A 15 4.95 32.87 -24.86
CA SER A 15 4.90 33.86 -25.95
C SER A 15 4.84 35.33 -25.45
N SER A 16 4.53 35.50 -24.17
CA SER A 16 4.12 36.77 -23.53
C SER A 16 4.42 36.74 -22.03
N SER A 17 4.26 37.88 -21.35
CA SER A 17 4.44 37.96 -19.89
C SER A 17 3.55 36.98 -19.14
N CYS A 18 4.10 36.35 -18.10
CA CYS A 18 3.36 35.40 -17.29
C CYS A 18 2.32 36.07 -16.42
N ILE A 19 1.20 35.37 -16.25
CA ILE A 19 0.11 35.77 -15.38
C ILE A 19 0.34 35.30 -13.93
N ALA A 20 1.14 34.24 -13.75
CA ALA A 20 1.63 33.72 -12.47
C ALA A 20 2.97 32.99 -12.69
N ASN A 21 3.66 32.58 -11.61
CA ASN A 21 4.91 31.84 -11.74
C ASN A 21 4.70 30.57 -12.58
N TYR A 22 5.49 30.40 -13.65
CA TYR A 22 5.40 29.29 -14.60
C TYR A 22 4.02 29.12 -15.24
N THR A 23 3.26 30.23 -15.37
CA THR A 23 1.97 30.25 -16.08
C THR A 23 1.94 31.39 -17.08
N CYS A 24 2.05 31.03 -18.36
CA CYS A 24 2.04 31.92 -19.49
C CYS A 24 0.60 32.31 -19.87
N SER A 25 0.41 33.47 -20.51
CA SER A 25 -0.91 33.80 -21.10
C SER A 25 -1.20 32.99 -22.38
N SER A 26 -0.14 32.60 -23.10
CA SER A 26 -0.16 31.63 -24.18
C SER A 26 1.26 31.08 -24.40
N CYS A 27 1.35 29.91 -25.02
CA CYS A 27 2.63 29.27 -25.31
C CYS A 27 3.14 29.65 -26.70
N GLY A 28 4.47 29.69 -26.84
CA GLY A 28 5.16 29.94 -28.10
C GLY A 28 4.92 28.84 -29.13
N ILE A 29 5.43 29.08 -30.35
CA ILE A 29 5.33 28.11 -31.44
C ILE A 29 6.03 26.81 -31.04
N GLY A 30 5.39 25.67 -31.31
CA GLY A 30 5.93 24.34 -31.04
C GLY A 30 5.66 23.81 -29.62
N TYR A 31 5.05 24.61 -28.74
CA TYR A 31 4.58 24.19 -27.42
C TYR A 31 3.10 23.84 -27.44
N ASP A 32 2.69 22.93 -26.56
CA ASP A 32 1.28 22.67 -26.28
C ASP A 32 0.64 23.91 -25.63
N GLN A 33 -0.62 24.18 -25.94
CA GLN A 33 -1.33 25.38 -25.46
C GLN A 33 -2.02 25.10 -24.12
N ASP A 34 -1.23 24.68 -23.13
CA ASP A 34 -1.67 24.31 -21.77
C ASP A 34 -1.40 25.40 -20.71
N TYR A 35 -0.87 26.54 -21.14
CA TYR A 35 -0.44 27.68 -20.32
C TYR A 35 0.80 27.44 -19.44
N SER A 36 1.30 26.21 -19.26
CA SER A 36 2.59 25.98 -18.60
C SER A 36 3.75 26.01 -19.59
N CYS A 37 3.49 25.57 -20.82
CA CYS A 37 4.47 25.45 -21.90
C CYS A 37 5.64 24.53 -21.54
N ASP A 38 5.39 23.55 -20.65
CA ASP A 38 6.38 22.53 -20.26
C ASP A 38 6.50 21.42 -21.31
N HIS A 39 5.58 21.39 -22.28
CA HIS A 39 5.46 20.30 -23.25
C HIS A 39 5.45 20.82 -24.68
N CYS A 40 6.11 20.08 -25.56
CA CYS A 40 6.04 20.35 -26.99
C CYS A 40 4.73 19.84 -27.58
N GLN A 41 4.27 20.54 -28.61
CA GLN A 41 3.06 20.22 -29.34
C GLN A 41 3.13 18.78 -29.87
N LEU A 42 2.06 18.02 -29.61
CA LEU A 42 1.96 16.62 -30.03
C LEU A 42 1.79 16.54 -31.54
N ILE A 43 2.48 15.57 -32.14
CA ILE A 43 2.24 15.20 -33.54
C ILE A 43 0.91 14.44 -33.68
N ASN A 44 0.17 14.70 -34.75
CA ASN A 44 -0.93 13.83 -35.16
C ASN A 44 -0.37 12.56 -35.83
N THR A 45 -0.41 11.45 -35.11
CA THR A 45 0.12 10.14 -35.56
C THR A 45 -0.64 9.53 -36.75
N TYR A 46 -1.83 10.06 -37.08
CA TYR A 46 -2.63 9.61 -38.23
C TYR A 46 -2.33 10.40 -39.52
N LYS A 47 -1.45 11.41 -39.46
CA LYS A 47 -1.05 12.22 -40.61
C LYS A 47 0.46 12.11 -40.82
N PRO A 48 0.94 12.12 -42.08
CA PRO A 48 2.38 12.18 -42.33
C PRO A 48 2.97 13.49 -41.80
N PHE A 49 4.26 13.47 -41.49
CA PHE A 49 5.01 14.68 -41.17
C PHE A 49 4.92 15.68 -42.33
N SER A 50 4.61 16.93 -42.01
CA SER A 50 4.51 18.02 -42.98
C SER A 50 4.60 19.37 -42.27
N SER A 51 4.62 20.48 -43.01
CA SER A 51 4.50 21.82 -42.41
C SER A 51 3.23 22.00 -41.56
N ASN A 52 2.17 21.23 -41.84
CA ASN A 52 0.90 21.24 -41.10
C ASN A 52 0.82 20.16 -40.00
N ASN A 53 1.86 19.33 -39.86
CA ASN A 53 2.03 18.31 -38.82
C ASN A 53 3.52 18.12 -38.49
N PRO A 54 4.20 19.18 -38.01
CA PRO A 54 5.64 19.14 -37.73
C PRO A 54 5.93 18.33 -36.46
N LEU A 55 7.15 17.80 -36.37
CA LEU A 55 7.67 17.17 -35.16
C LEU A 55 8.39 18.20 -34.31
N TYR A 56 7.91 18.46 -33.10
CA TYR A 56 8.60 19.32 -32.12
C TYR A 56 9.14 18.51 -30.97
N VAL A 57 10.45 18.52 -30.75
CA VAL A 57 11.10 17.82 -29.63
C VAL A 57 11.76 18.84 -28.70
N MET A 58 11.69 18.59 -27.40
CA MET A 58 12.33 19.44 -26.40
C MET A 58 13.85 19.26 -26.47
N GLN A 59 14.58 20.35 -26.69
CA GLN A 59 16.03 20.41 -26.67
C GLN A 59 16.43 21.61 -25.81
N HIS A 60 17.18 21.39 -24.73
CA HIS A 60 17.61 22.46 -23.82
C HIS A 60 16.45 23.36 -23.34
N ASP A 61 15.34 22.72 -22.90
CA ASP A 61 14.08 23.36 -22.48
C ASP A 61 13.33 24.17 -23.56
N ILE A 62 13.73 24.02 -24.83
CA ILE A 62 13.10 24.68 -25.99
C ILE A 62 12.49 23.65 -26.94
N CYS A 63 11.25 23.88 -27.37
CA CYS A 63 10.62 23.04 -28.39
C CYS A 63 11.15 23.37 -29.78
N THR A 64 12.01 22.49 -30.31
CA THR A 64 12.66 22.64 -31.61
C THR A 64 11.96 21.82 -32.68
N SER A 65 11.72 22.42 -33.85
CA SER A 65 11.19 21.70 -35.02
C SER A 65 12.26 20.79 -35.59
N ILE A 66 11.94 19.50 -35.73
CA ILE A 66 12.85 18.48 -36.23
C ILE A 66 12.50 18.15 -37.69
N SER A 67 13.50 18.20 -38.57
CA SER A 67 13.39 17.79 -39.97
C SER A 67 14.08 16.47 -40.30
N HIS A 68 14.96 15.99 -39.41
CA HIS A 68 15.78 14.81 -39.62
C HIS A 68 15.21 13.63 -38.82
N TYR A 69 14.18 12.97 -39.35
CA TYR A 69 13.46 11.88 -38.68
C TYR A 69 13.27 10.66 -39.58
N ILE A 70 13.10 9.49 -38.99
CA ILE A 70 12.84 8.25 -39.72
C ILE A 70 11.34 8.15 -40.06
N VAL A 71 11.04 7.89 -41.33
CA VAL A 71 9.70 7.52 -41.78
C VAL A 71 9.67 6.00 -41.97
N LYS A 72 8.82 5.32 -41.20
CA LYS A 72 8.71 3.86 -41.24
C LYS A 72 7.41 3.42 -41.92
N SER A 73 7.51 2.35 -42.69
CA SER A 73 6.36 1.60 -43.21
C SER A 73 5.85 0.55 -42.22
N THR A 74 6.73 0.11 -41.31
CA THR A 74 6.46 -0.80 -40.20
C THR A 74 6.87 -0.15 -38.87
N TRP A 75 7.04 -0.92 -37.79
CA TRP A 75 7.61 -0.38 -36.54
C TRP A 75 9.14 -0.26 -36.58
N LEU A 76 9.82 -0.88 -37.55
CA LEU A 76 11.27 -0.82 -37.77
C LEU A 76 11.65 0.11 -38.94
N PRO A 77 12.80 0.83 -38.87
CA PRO A 77 13.38 1.51 -40.03
C PRO A 77 13.98 0.52 -41.02
N ASP A 78 14.08 0.89 -42.29
CA ASP A 78 14.84 0.10 -43.28
C ASP A 78 16.37 0.21 -43.10
N ASN A 79 16.86 1.35 -42.61
CA ASN A 79 18.27 1.59 -42.33
C ASN A 79 18.63 1.16 -40.89
N ARG A 80 19.31 0.01 -40.76
CA ARG A 80 19.80 -0.53 -39.48
C ARG A 80 21.23 -1.01 -39.66
N ASN A 81 22.07 -0.79 -38.66
CA ASN A 81 23.43 -1.33 -38.66
C ASN A 81 23.44 -2.73 -38.04
N SER A 82 24.18 -3.66 -38.62
CA SER A 82 24.39 -4.97 -37.98
C SER A 82 25.34 -4.82 -36.80
N ILE A 83 25.06 -5.51 -35.70
CA ILE A 83 25.97 -5.68 -34.58
C ILE A 83 26.33 -7.15 -34.43
N HIS A 84 27.61 -7.43 -34.20
CA HIS A 84 28.15 -8.77 -34.00
C HIS A 84 28.54 -8.98 -32.54
N ILE A 85 28.45 -10.23 -32.09
CA ILE A 85 28.86 -10.59 -30.73
C ILE A 85 30.37 -10.39 -30.55
N ASN A 86 30.78 -9.98 -29.36
CA ASN A 86 32.17 -9.70 -28.96
C ASN A 86 32.89 -8.62 -29.79
N GLU A 87 32.18 -7.89 -30.65
CA GLU A 87 32.70 -6.77 -31.43
C GLU A 87 32.05 -5.45 -30.95
N PRO A 88 32.83 -4.51 -30.39
CA PRO A 88 32.29 -3.23 -29.97
C PRO A 88 31.94 -2.34 -31.15
N ILE A 89 30.83 -1.61 -31.06
CA ILE A 89 30.42 -0.60 -32.04
C ILE A 89 30.34 0.76 -31.36
N GLU A 90 30.94 1.78 -31.99
CA GLU A 90 30.83 3.17 -31.57
C GLU A 90 29.66 3.86 -32.26
N LEU A 91 28.82 4.50 -31.46
CA LEU A 91 27.63 5.23 -31.88
C LEU A 91 27.86 6.70 -31.59
N ILE A 92 27.84 7.50 -32.65
CA ILE A 92 28.06 8.95 -32.57
C ILE A 92 26.69 9.63 -32.59
N PHE A 93 26.38 10.36 -31.53
CA PHE A 93 25.19 11.19 -31.44
C PHE A 93 25.57 12.63 -31.76
N ASN A 94 24.93 13.18 -32.79
CA ASN A 94 25.16 14.53 -33.29
C ASN A 94 23.92 15.07 -34.00
N SER A 95 23.98 16.30 -34.50
CA SER A 95 22.87 16.93 -35.23
C SER A 95 22.43 16.23 -36.52
N GLU A 96 23.23 15.29 -37.04
CA GLU A 96 22.90 14.48 -38.22
C GLU A 96 22.24 13.14 -37.85
N THR A 97 22.15 12.80 -36.57
CA THR A 97 21.52 11.55 -36.13
C THR A 97 19.99 11.68 -36.22
N TYR A 98 19.35 10.63 -36.74
CA TYR A 98 17.91 10.65 -36.98
C TYR A 98 17.09 10.58 -35.68
N TYR A 99 15.94 11.25 -35.70
CA TYR A 99 14.89 11.11 -34.68
C TYR A 99 13.94 9.96 -35.00
N ASP A 100 13.64 9.14 -33.99
CA ASP A 100 12.74 8.00 -34.09
C ASP A 100 12.25 7.55 -32.70
N TYR A 101 11.49 6.46 -32.59
CA TYR A 101 11.05 5.88 -31.33
C TYR A 101 11.18 4.36 -31.32
N GLY A 102 11.50 3.82 -30.14
CA GLY A 102 11.67 2.40 -29.87
C GLY A 102 10.37 1.67 -29.48
N PRO A 103 10.48 0.34 -29.24
CA PRO A 103 9.36 -0.53 -28.89
C PRO A 103 8.91 -0.39 -27.42
N CYS A 104 9.75 0.16 -26.54
CA CYS A 104 9.41 0.34 -25.13
C CYS A 104 8.78 1.73 -24.91
N ILE A 105 7.70 1.79 -24.13
CA ILE A 105 6.94 3.03 -23.87
C ILE A 105 6.89 3.26 -22.37
N THR A 106 7.45 4.36 -21.84
CA THR A 106 7.22 4.71 -20.43
C THR A 106 5.89 5.42 -20.22
N ARG A 107 5.40 5.40 -18.98
CA ARG A 107 4.18 6.13 -18.57
C ARG A 107 4.31 7.65 -18.79
N LYS A 108 5.52 8.22 -18.73
CA LYS A 108 5.80 9.64 -18.90
C LYS A 108 5.96 10.06 -20.38
N GLU A 109 6.33 9.13 -21.27
CA GLU A 109 6.60 9.39 -22.70
C GLU A 109 5.35 9.50 -23.59
N LYS A 110 4.13 9.49 -23.04
CA LYS A 110 2.90 9.40 -23.85
C LYS A 110 2.66 10.61 -24.77
N GLN A 111 3.34 11.73 -24.55
CA GLN A 111 3.10 12.97 -25.28
C GLN A 111 4.04 13.14 -26.50
N ASN A 112 5.35 12.95 -26.38
CA ASN A 112 6.23 12.85 -27.56
C ASN A 112 7.36 11.82 -27.36
N ARG A 113 7.30 10.73 -28.12
CA ARG A 113 8.19 9.57 -28.02
C ARG A 113 9.45 9.65 -28.87
N TYR A 114 9.54 10.62 -29.77
CA TYR A 114 10.67 10.70 -30.69
C TYR A 114 11.92 11.17 -29.96
N ARG A 115 13.02 10.43 -30.15
CA ARG A 115 14.35 10.68 -29.58
C ARG A 115 15.40 10.50 -30.66
N ILE A 116 16.55 11.12 -30.45
CA ILE A 116 17.71 10.95 -31.31
C ILE A 116 18.32 9.58 -31.01
N GLY A 117 18.54 8.76 -32.04
CA GLY A 117 18.94 7.39 -31.79
C GLY A 117 19.41 6.58 -33.00
N HIS A 118 20.01 5.44 -32.69
CA HIS A 118 20.56 4.49 -33.64
C HIS A 118 19.83 3.15 -33.53
N TRP A 119 19.58 2.53 -34.69
CA TRP A 119 19.02 1.18 -34.76
C TRP A 119 20.10 0.17 -35.11
N LEU A 120 20.17 -0.89 -34.31
CA LEU A 120 21.04 -2.03 -34.51
C LEU A 120 20.22 -3.31 -34.71
N GLU A 121 20.80 -4.25 -35.46
CA GLU A 121 20.26 -5.58 -35.69
C GLU A 121 21.29 -6.63 -35.26
N LEU A 122 20.91 -7.47 -34.30
CA LEU A 122 21.72 -8.56 -33.77
C LEU A 122 21.19 -9.90 -34.29
N ASN A 123 22.06 -10.71 -34.90
CA ASN A 123 21.72 -12.06 -35.32
C ASN A 123 21.93 -13.06 -34.17
N LEU A 124 20.84 -13.68 -33.70
CA LEU A 124 20.89 -14.62 -32.57
C LEU A 124 21.58 -15.94 -32.92
N LEU A 125 21.72 -16.25 -34.22
CA LEU A 125 22.44 -17.44 -34.68
C LEU A 125 23.94 -17.36 -34.42
N GLU A 126 24.48 -16.19 -34.07
CA GLU A 126 25.88 -16.04 -33.67
C GLU A 126 26.16 -16.67 -32.29
N PHE A 127 25.15 -16.82 -31.44
CA PHE A 127 25.31 -17.41 -30.12
C PHE A 127 25.36 -18.96 -30.18
N PRO A 128 26.28 -19.60 -29.43
CA PRO A 128 26.29 -21.05 -29.23
C PRO A 128 25.02 -21.55 -28.52
N ASP A 129 24.61 -22.80 -28.78
CA ASP A 129 23.42 -23.42 -28.14
C ASP A 129 23.50 -23.53 -26.61
N SER A 130 24.71 -23.46 -26.06
CA SER A 130 24.94 -23.48 -24.60
C SER A 130 24.72 -22.13 -23.93
N VAL A 131 24.52 -21.06 -24.70
CA VAL A 131 24.41 -19.69 -24.20
C VAL A 131 22.93 -19.28 -24.13
N ASN A 132 22.44 -19.11 -22.90
CA ASN A 132 21.04 -18.72 -22.63
C ASN A 132 20.86 -17.23 -22.34
N TYR A 133 21.97 -16.49 -22.23
CA TYR A 133 21.97 -15.07 -21.87
C TYR A 133 23.05 -14.32 -22.65
N MET A 134 22.75 -13.07 -23.00
CA MET A 134 23.72 -12.10 -23.48
C MET A 134 23.92 -11.02 -22.43
N GLN A 135 25.12 -10.45 -22.40
CA GLN A 135 25.43 -9.25 -21.63
C GLN A 135 25.50 -8.07 -22.58
N VAL A 136 24.68 -7.04 -22.36
CA VAL A 136 24.69 -5.79 -23.13
C VAL A 136 25.40 -4.73 -22.31
N GLN A 137 26.51 -4.21 -22.82
CA GLN A 137 27.33 -3.20 -22.16
C GLN A 137 27.27 -1.89 -22.93
N LEU A 138 27.04 -0.78 -22.24
CA LEU A 138 27.23 0.57 -22.80
C LEU A 138 28.35 1.28 -22.03
N LYS A 139 29.16 2.07 -22.75
CA LYS A 139 30.27 2.84 -22.19
C LYS A 139 30.42 4.18 -22.89
N TYR A 140 30.67 5.27 -22.14
CA TYR A 140 31.05 6.55 -22.75
C TYR A 140 32.49 6.49 -23.29
N LYS A 141 32.71 6.97 -24.51
CA LYS A 141 34.06 7.07 -25.13
C LYS A 141 34.58 8.51 -25.17
N THR A 142 33.79 9.40 -25.76
CA THR A 142 34.19 10.78 -26.04
C THR A 142 33.03 11.72 -25.75
N ILE A 143 33.33 12.88 -25.17
CA ILE A 143 32.36 13.94 -24.90
C ILE A 143 32.91 15.23 -25.51
N THR A 144 32.35 15.67 -26.62
CA THR A 144 32.85 16.84 -27.37
C THR A 144 32.59 18.15 -26.60
N HIS A 145 31.55 18.17 -25.74
CA HIS A 145 31.10 19.35 -25.00
C HIS A 145 30.90 19.14 -23.49
N GLY A 146 31.38 18.04 -22.91
CA GLY A 146 31.38 17.79 -21.46
C GLY A 146 30.03 17.43 -20.80
N LYS A 147 28.89 17.47 -21.50
CA LYS A 147 27.58 17.08 -20.94
C LYS A 147 27.30 15.59 -21.22
N LYS A 148 27.35 14.75 -20.18
CA LYS A 148 26.77 13.39 -20.21
C LYS A 148 25.27 13.49 -19.97
N VAL A 149 24.48 12.76 -20.75
CA VAL A 149 23.02 12.60 -20.60
C VAL A 149 22.72 11.12 -20.46
N ASN A 150 21.56 10.75 -19.90
CA ASN A 150 21.21 9.33 -19.81
C ASN A 150 21.02 8.75 -21.22
N VAL A 151 21.61 7.58 -21.47
CA VAL A 151 21.48 6.86 -22.74
C VAL A 151 20.74 5.56 -22.49
N TYR A 152 19.68 5.34 -23.23
CA TYR A 152 18.80 4.19 -23.11
C TYR A 152 18.98 3.25 -24.28
N TYR A 153 18.63 1.99 -24.08
CA TYR A 153 18.46 1.06 -25.18
C TYR A 153 17.26 0.17 -24.94
N ASP A 154 16.50 -0.03 -26.01
CA ASP A 154 15.33 -0.89 -26.07
C ASP A 154 15.64 -2.07 -26.97
N ILE A 155 15.29 -3.28 -26.53
CA ILE A 155 15.45 -4.51 -27.29
C ILE A 155 14.07 -5.06 -27.59
N SER A 156 13.86 -5.53 -28.81
CA SER A 156 12.66 -6.28 -29.21
C SER A 156 13.02 -7.46 -30.09
N ASP A 157 12.29 -8.55 -29.87
CA ASP A 157 12.31 -9.80 -30.62
C ASP A 157 11.11 -9.92 -31.59
N SER A 158 10.31 -8.86 -31.71
CA SER A 158 9.10 -8.89 -32.52
C SER A 158 9.40 -8.91 -34.02
N GLU A 159 8.53 -9.56 -34.79
CA GLU A 159 8.64 -9.52 -36.26
C GLU A 159 8.46 -8.10 -36.79
N PRO A 160 9.14 -7.71 -37.88
CA PRO A 160 8.90 -6.43 -38.56
C PRO A 160 7.44 -6.19 -38.95
N SER A 161 6.67 -7.25 -39.21
CA SER A 161 5.25 -7.18 -39.55
C SER A 161 4.32 -6.93 -38.35
N THR A 162 4.83 -6.99 -37.12
CA THR A 162 4.05 -6.81 -35.89
C THR A 162 3.57 -5.37 -35.76
N SER A 163 2.28 -5.14 -35.52
CA SER A 163 1.74 -3.79 -35.36
C SER A 163 2.15 -3.10 -34.05
N ASN A 164 2.30 -3.89 -32.98
CA ASN A 164 2.72 -3.43 -31.66
C ASN A 164 3.92 -4.28 -31.21
N PRO A 165 5.16 -3.82 -31.42
CA PRO A 165 6.33 -4.57 -31.00
C PRO A 165 6.37 -4.72 -29.48
N TYR A 166 6.82 -5.88 -29.03
CA TYR A 166 7.03 -6.18 -27.62
C TYR A 166 8.33 -5.55 -27.14
N CYS A 167 8.28 -4.86 -25.99
CA CYS A 167 9.45 -4.39 -25.28
C CYS A 167 10.10 -5.56 -24.53
N TYR A 168 11.08 -6.20 -25.17
CA TYR A 168 11.72 -7.40 -24.64
C TYR A 168 12.65 -7.08 -23.46
N ALA A 169 13.47 -6.05 -23.60
CA ALA A 169 14.34 -5.55 -22.54
C ALA A 169 14.58 -4.05 -22.72
N ARG A 170 14.73 -3.33 -21.62
CA ARG A 170 15.28 -1.98 -21.60
C ARG A 170 16.42 -1.91 -20.59
N GLY A 171 17.49 -1.24 -20.99
CA GLY A 171 18.57 -0.84 -20.09
C GLY A 171 18.98 0.60 -20.36
N PHE A 172 19.81 1.15 -19.48
CA PHE A 172 20.30 2.52 -19.63
C PHE A 172 21.64 2.73 -18.93
N LEU A 173 22.35 3.74 -19.40
CA LEU A 173 23.61 4.25 -18.89
C LEU A 173 23.34 5.64 -18.29
N ILE A 174 23.41 5.73 -16.96
CA ILE A 174 23.22 6.99 -16.24
C ILE A 174 24.36 7.94 -16.56
N SER A 175 24.07 9.23 -16.69
CA SER A 175 25.04 10.29 -16.95
C SER A 175 26.21 10.35 -15.95
N THR A 176 26.01 9.88 -14.72
CA THR A 176 27.04 9.83 -13.66
C THR A 176 27.94 8.60 -13.72
N ASN A 177 27.54 7.56 -14.46
CA ASN A 177 28.29 6.30 -14.55
C ASN A 177 29.20 6.32 -15.78
N GLU A 178 30.30 5.57 -15.74
CA GLU A 178 31.18 5.40 -16.92
C GLU A 178 30.67 4.30 -17.86
N SER A 179 30.06 3.26 -17.30
CA SER A 179 29.51 2.14 -18.04
C SER A 179 28.33 1.50 -17.30
N THR A 180 27.54 0.73 -18.05
CA THR A 180 26.43 -0.08 -17.54
C THR A 180 26.49 -1.47 -18.16
N SER A 181 25.83 -2.43 -17.53
CA SER A 181 25.82 -3.82 -17.98
C SER A 181 24.49 -4.47 -17.62
N LEU A 182 23.75 -4.97 -18.61
CA LEU A 182 22.49 -5.69 -18.38
C LEU A 182 22.57 -7.09 -18.94
N GLN A 183 22.11 -8.05 -18.14
CA GLN A 183 21.88 -9.42 -18.59
C GLN A 183 20.51 -9.53 -19.23
N VAL A 184 20.46 -10.06 -20.45
CA VAL A 184 19.24 -10.23 -21.24
C VAL A 184 19.13 -11.69 -21.70
N PRO A 185 17.99 -12.36 -21.49
CA PRO A 185 17.82 -13.75 -21.89
C PRO A 185 17.81 -13.86 -23.41
N ILE A 186 18.38 -14.95 -23.93
CA ILE A 186 18.35 -15.28 -25.34
C ILE A 186 17.25 -16.32 -25.53
N HIS A 187 16.23 -15.98 -26.30
CA HIS A 187 15.16 -16.89 -26.68
C HIS A 187 15.03 -16.91 -28.19
N PHE A 188 15.46 -18.00 -28.82
CA PHE A 188 15.14 -18.28 -30.22
C PHE A 188 15.03 -19.79 -30.42
N ASP A 189 14.03 -20.20 -31.17
CA ASP A 189 13.82 -21.60 -31.53
C ASP A 189 14.44 -21.83 -32.92
N ARG A 190 15.60 -22.48 -32.96
CA ARG A 190 16.29 -22.81 -34.22
C ARG A 190 15.45 -23.69 -35.15
N MET A 191 14.41 -24.37 -34.64
CA MET A 191 13.52 -25.21 -35.44
C MET A 191 12.30 -24.45 -35.99
N ASP A 192 11.96 -23.29 -35.42
CA ASP A 192 10.82 -22.49 -35.85
C ASP A 192 11.26 -21.40 -36.83
N SER A 193 11.36 -21.76 -38.11
CA SER A 193 11.65 -20.81 -39.21
C SER A 193 10.63 -19.68 -39.35
N SER A 194 9.50 -19.71 -38.62
CA SER A 194 8.49 -18.65 -38.63
C SER A 194 8.78 -17.50 -37.66
N LYS A 195 9.80 -17.63 -36.80
CA LYS A 195 10.26 -16.57 -35.87
C LYS A 195 11.58 -15.95 -36.32
N SER A 196 11.72 -14.66 -36.05
CA SER A 196 12.88 -13.83 -36.29
C SER A 196 13.98 -14.28 -35.35
N ASN A 197 15.06 -14.84 -35.91
CA ASN A 197 16.29 -15.13 -35.19
C ASN A 197 17.12 -13.86 -34.97
N LYS A 198 16.46 -12.72 -34.74
CA LYS A 198 17.10 -11.40 -34.63
C LYS A 198 16.51 -10.63 -33.47
N TYR A 199 17.38 -9.90 -32.78
CA TYR A 199 16.98 -8.82 -31.91
C TYR A 199 17.23 -7.47 -32.58
N PHE A 200 16.26 -6.57 -32.42
CA PHE A 200 16.35 -5.19 -32.86
C PHE A 200 16.58 -4.31 -31.64
N ILE A 201 17.64 -3.52 -31.68
CA ILE A 201 18.09 -2.69 -30.56
C ILE A 201 18.00 -1.23 -30.98
N TYR A 202 17.25 -0.43 -30.25
CA TYR A 202 17.18 1.02 -30.44
C TYR A 202 17.88 1.72 -29.29
N ILE A 203 18.95 2.46 -29.58
CA ILE A 203 19.78 3.16 -28.59
C ILE A 203 19.58 4.65 -28.77
N TYR A 204 19.19 5.35 -27.70
CA TYR A 204 18.77 6.74 -27.78
C TYR A 204 19.15 7.56 -26.56
N GLU A 205 19.22 8.87 -26.73
CA GLU A 205 19.48 9.81 -25.63
C GLU A 205 18.17 10.30 -25.02
N GLU A 206 18.16 10.48 -23.69
CA GLU A 206 17.03 11.10 -23.00
C GLU A 206 16.81 12.56 -23.42
N GLU A 207 17.91 13.29 -23.53
CA GLU A 207 18.01 14.69 -23.95
C GLU A 207 19.15 14.79 -24.98
N TYR A 208 18.98 15.65 -25.99
CA TYR A 208 20.02 15.84 -27.01
C TYR A 208 21.35 16.29 -26.39
N ALA A 209 22.41 15.53 -26.68
CA ALA A 209 23.80 15.93 -26.42
C ALA A 209 24.73 15.39 -27.52
N GLU A 210 25.85 16.07 -27.75
CA GLU A 210 26.87 15.54 -28.66
C GLU A 210 27.85 14.65 -27.89
N LEU A 211 27.73 13.33 -28.06
CA LEU A 211 28.54 12.32 -27.38
C LEU A 211 28.76 11.06 -28.21
N THR A 212 29.69 10.22 -27.77
CA THR A 212 29.96 8.91 -28.37
C THR A 212 29.82 7.81 -27.33
N VAL A 213 28.99 6.81 -27.64
CA VAL A 213 28.75 5.62 -26.80
C VAL A 213 29.26 4.39 -27.53
N GLU A 214 30.00 3.54 -26.82
CA GLU A 214 30.35 2.20 -27.26
C GLU A 214 29.33 1.21 -26.72
N ILE A 215 28.80 0.36 -27.61
CA ILE A 215 28.03 -0.83 -27.23
C ILE A 215 28.86 -2.08 -27.47
N LEU A 216 28.84 -3.01 -26.52
CA LEU A 216 29.42 -4.34 -26.64
C LEU A 216 28.41 -5.38 -26.17
N ILE A 217 28.18 -6.41 -27.00
CA ILE A 217 27.34 -7.55 -26.67
C ILE A 217 28.23 -8.77 -26.53
N THR A 218 28.24 -9.42 -25.37
CA THR A 218 29.05 -10.62 -25.13
C THR A 218 28.19 -11.82 -24.74
N GLU A 219 28.71 -13.02 -25.03
CA GLU A 219 28.12 -14.27 -24.57
C GLU A 219 28.21 -14.38 -23.04
N GLN A 220 27.17 -14.97 -22.43
CA GLN A 220 27.21 -15.32 -21.01
C GLN A 220 26.68 -16.73 -20.78
N ILE A 221 27.59 -17.64 -20.49
CA ILE A 221 27.26 -19.00 -20.07
C ILE A 221 26.89 -18.95 -18.58
N GLY A 222 25.68 -19.43 -18.25
CA GLY A 222 25.22 -19.76 -16.90
C GLY A 222 25.82 -18.97 -15.74
N LYS A 223 25.13 -17.91 -15.31
CA LYS A 223 25.10 -17.48 -13.89
C LYS A 223 23.80 -16.72 -13.63
N ILE A 224 22.80 -17.53 -13.28
CA ILE A 224 21.72 -17.25 -12.32
C ILE A 224 22.26 -16.26 -11.27
N GLY A 225 21.66 -15.08 -11.19
CA GLY A 225 22.23 -13.97 -10.43
C GLY A 225 22.37 -14.28 -8.94
N ASN A 226 23.54 -13.95 -8.38
CA ASN A 226 23.73 -13.92 -6.93
C ASN A 226 22.69 -12.98 -6.29
N PRO A 227 22.27 -13.25 -5.05
CA PRO A 227 21.55 -12.27 -4.25
C PRO A 227 22.27 -10.92 -4.24
N PHE A 228 21.53 -9.84 -4.50
CA PHE A 228 22.02 -8.47 -4.33
C PHE A 228 22.17 -8.12 -2.83
N PHE A 229 21.27 -8.66 -2.02
CA PHE A 229 21.22 -8.44 -0.59
C PHE A 229 20.98 -9.76 0.14
N THR A 230 21.60 -9.92 1.30
CA THR A 230 21.45 -11.10 2.14
C THR A 230 21.18 -10.65 3.58
N ILE A 231 20.15 -11.24 4.18
CA ILE A 231 19.93 -11.18 5.62
C ILE A 231 20.57 -12.41 6.22
N ASP A 232 21.58 -12.20 7.06
CA ASP A 232 22.25 -13.24 7.82
C ASP A 232 21.72 -13.31 9.27
N GLN A 233 22.20 -14.31 10.03
CA GLN A 233 21.86 -14.50 11.44
C GLN A 233 22.08 -13.22 12.26
N LYS A 234 23.23 -12.55 12.07
CA LYS A 234 23.59 -11.37 12.85
C LYS A 234 22.57 -10.25 12.64
N MET A 235 22.17 -10.00 11.39
CA MET A 235 21.18 -8.98 11.07
C MET A 235 19.80 -9.36 11.63
N ALA A 236 19.41 -10.64 11.55
CA ALA A 236 18.16 -11.12 12.14
C ALA A 236 18.14 -10.93 13.67
N ASP A 237 19.22 -11.31 14.36
CA ASP A 237 19.40 -11.15 15.81
C ASP A 237 19.39 -9.67 16.23
N GLU A 238 20.05 -8.80 15.46
CA GLU A 238 20.03 -7.35 15.69
C GLU A 238 18.62 -6.78 15.55
N MET A 239 17.87 -7.17 14.51
CA MET A 239 16.50 -6.69 14.29
C MET A 239 15.56 -7.11 15.42
N ILE A 240 15.62 -8.38 15.86
CA ILE A 240 14.73 -8.85 16.94
C ILE A 240 15.11 -8.28 18.31
N THR A 241 16.40 -8.10 18.59
CA THR A 241 16.88 -7.59 19.89
C THR A 241 16.64 -6.09 20.05
N THR A 242 16.79 -5.32 18.96
CA THR A 242 16.61 -3.86 18.99
C THR A 242 15.19 -3.41 18.68
N GLY A 243 14.36 -4.28 18.10
CA GLY A 243 13.04 -3.93 17.56
C GLY A 243 13.10 -3.01 16.34
N GLN A 244 14.28 -2.78 15.75
CA GLN A 244 14.45 -1.88 14.62
C GLN A 244 14.29 -2.60 13.28
N SER A 245 13.55 -1.98 12.36
CA SER A 245 13.44 -2.42 10.98
C SER A 245 14.65 -2.01 10.14
N LYS A 246 15.04 -2.84 9.18
CA LYS A 246 16.07 -2.54 8.18
C LYS A 246 15.42 -2.19 6.84
N THR A 247 15.71 -1.01 6.29
CA THR A 247 15.27 -0.64 4.93
C THR A 247 16.44 -0.72 3.94
N VAL A 248 16.18 -1.32 2.78
CA VAL A 248 17.14 -1.53 1.68
C VAL A 248 16.52 -1.05 0.37
N ILE A 249 17.28 -0.26 -0.39
CA ILE A 249 16.91 0.16 -1.74
C ILE A 249 17.54 -0.84 -2.70
N PHE A 250 16.70 -1.62 -3.36
CA PHE A 250 17.08 -2.56 -4.40
C PHE A 250 17.16 -1.82 -5.74
N PRO A 251 18.36 -1.67 -6.33
CA PRO A 251 18.56 -0.91 -7.54
C PRO A 251 18.13 -1.73 -8.76
N MET A 252 16.83 -1.96 -8.90
CA MET A 252 16.23 -2.68 -10.01
C MET A 252 16.69 -2.12 -11.34
N SER A 253 16.86 -0.81 -11.42
CA SER A 253 17.16 -0.09 -12.63
C SER A 253 18.58 -0.35 -13.18
N SER A 254 19.57 -0.59 -12.30
CA SER A 254 20.96 -0.89 -12.69
C SER A 254 21.37 -2.35 -12.50
N GLU A 255 20.93 -3.01 -11.41
CA GLU A 255 21.32 -4.39 -11.06
C GLU A 255 20.22 -5.42 -11.35
N GLY A 256 18.98 -4.98 -11.54
CA GLY A 256 17.88 -5.86 -11.91
C GLY A 256 18.08 -6.45 -13.31
N ARG A 257 17.66 -7.68 -13.50
CA ARG A 257 17.91 -8.47 -14.71
C ARG A 257 16.60 -8.86 -15.38
N GLN A 258 16.60 -9.00 -16.69
CA GLN A 258 15.45 -9.57 -17.38
C GLN A 258 15.48 -11.09 -17.21
N ALA A 259 14.41 -11.66 -16.69
CA ALA A 259 14.31 -13.10 -16.50
C ALA A 259 12.86 -13.55 -16.61
N TYR A 260 12.68 -14.84 -16.88
CA TYR A 260 11.44 -15.54 -16.61
C TYR A 260 11.42 -15.90 -15.12
N PRO A 261 10.59 -15.26 -14.29
CA PRO A 261 10.53 -15.62 -12.88
C PRO A 261 10.10 -17.08 -12.73
N ALA A 262 10.64 -17.79 -11.75
CA ALA A 262 10.36 -19.21 -11.53
C ALA A 262 8.85 -19.49 -11.39
N CYS A 263 8.13 -18.57 -10.73
CA CYS A 263 6.69 -18.66 -10.53
C CYS A 263 5.86 -18.08 -11.69
N LEU A 264 6.49 -17.39 -12.65
CA LEU A 264 5.84 -16.79 -13.83
C LEU A 264 6.64 -17.11 -15.11
N PRO A 265 6.84 -18.40 -15.45
CA PRO A 265 7.76 -18.80 -16.52
C PRO A 265 7.34 -18.35 -17.93
N GLY A 266 6.12 -17.86 -18.11
CA GLY A 266 5.58 -17.37 -19.39
C GLY A 266 5.70 -15.87 -19.62
N THR A 267 6.30 -15.10 -18.70
CA THR A 267 6.41 -13.65 -18.83
C THR A 267 7.80 -13.19 -18.42
N ILE A 268 8.46 -12.44 -19.30
CA ILE A 268 9.73 -11.78 -18.98
C ILE A 268 9.42 -10.55 -18.15
N MET A 269 10.05 -10.47 -16.99
CA MET A 269 9.95 -9.32 -16.10
C MET A 269 11.34 -8.99 -15.55
N ARG A 270 11.49 -7.76 -15.04
CA ARG A 270 12.72 -7.39 -14.35
C ARG A 270 12.70 -7.99 -12.96
N VAL A 271 13.79 -8.65 -12.59
CA VAL A 271 13.96 -9.33 -11.29
C VAL A 271 15.25 -8.88 -10.60
N ILE A 272 15.20 -8.74 -9.27
CA ILE A 272 16.39 -8.62 -8.42
C ILE A 272 16.27 -9.59 -7.27
N ARG A 273 17.36 -10.28 -6.97
CA ARG A 273 17.37 -11.38 -5.99
C ARG A 273 17.87 -10.91 -4.65
N PHE A 274 17.37 -11.55 -3.61
CA PHE A 274 17.91 -11.44 -2.26
C PHE A 274 17.80 -12.80 -1.57
N SER A 275 18.53 -12.97 -0.49
CA SER A 275 18.46 -14.19 0.31
C SER A 275 18.26 -13.88 1.78
N ILE A 276 17.66 -14.84 2.48
CA ILE A 276 17.47 -14.79 3.92
C ILE A 276 17.94 -16.11 4.49
N TRP A 277 18.79 -16.03 5.51
CA TRP A 277 19.33 -17.16 6.23
C TRP A 277 19.46 -16.80 7.72
N TYR A 278 18.59 -17.39 8.55
CA TYR A 278 18.68 -17.32 10.01
C TYR A 278 17.92 -18.50 10.66
N GLU A 279 18.34 -18.84 11.86
CA GLU A 279 17.70 -19.77 12.79
C GLU A 279 17.13 -18.97 13.97
N GLY A 280 15.87 -19.25 14.32
CA GLY A 280 15.22 -18.59 15.45
C GLY A 280 13.71 -18.75 15.48
N ASP A 281 13.14 -18.70 16.69
CA ASP A 281 11.70 -18.78 16.93
C ASP A 281 11.03 -17.40 16.72
N PHE A 282 11.30 -16.74 15.59
CA PHE A 282 10.65 -15.48 15.19
C PHE A 282 10.54 -15.41 13.67
N SER A 283 9.79 -14.42 13.16
CA SER A 283 9.60 -14.25 11.72
C SER A 283 10.18 -12.92 11.25
N ILE A 284 10.65 -12.86 10.00
CA ILE A 284 11.02 -11.62 9.32
C ILE A 284 9.91 -11.24 8.35
N VAL A 285 9.37 -10.04 8.48
CA VAL A 285 8.43 -9.47 7.52
C VAL A 285 9.15 -8.60 6.50
N VAL A 286 8.88 -8.87 5.22
CA VAL A 286 9.33 -8.08 4.07
C VAL A 286 8.17 -7.22 3.58
N SER A 287 8.36 -5.90 3.53
CA SER A 287 7.32 -4.94 3.13
C SER A 287 7.82 -3.92 2.10
N THR A 288 7.11 -3.76 1.00
CA THR A 288 7.30 -2.65 0.03
C THR A 288 6.13 -1.67 0.03
N LYS A 289 5.20 -1.78 0.99
CA LYS A 289 3.96 -0.99 1.04
C LYS A 289 4.18 0.51 1.17
N HIS A 290 5.35 0.97 1.62
CA HIS A 290 5.62 2.40 1.70
C HIS A 290 5.71 3.06 0.31
N GLU A 291 5.98 2.30 -0.76
CA GLU A 291 6.02 2.83 -2.13
C GLU A 291 4.62 3.08 -2.72
N ASN A 292 3.59 2.43 -2.19
CA ASN A 292 2.24 2.37 -2.78
C ASN A 292 2.26 1.97 -4.27
N ARG A 293 2.92 0.85 -4.57
CA ARG A 293 3.10 0.34 -5.92
C ARG A 293 2.95 -1.17 -5.97
N ILE A 294 2.33 -1.65 -7.04
CA ILE A 294 2.23 -3.09 -7.31
C ILE A 294 3.63 -3.62 -7.58
N ARG A 295 4.12 -4.43 -6.64
CA ARG A 295 5.32 -5.23 -6.73
C ARG A 295 4.94 -6.70 -6.60
N TYR A 296 5.75 -7.58 -7.17
CA TYR A 296 5.61 -9.01 -6.91
C TYR A 296 6.88 -9.51 -6.23
N MET A 297 6.74 -10.59 -5.48
CA MET A 297 7.85 -11.28 -4.84
C MET A 297 7.66 -12.77 -5.06
N GLN A 298 8.75 -13.50 -5.22
CA GLN A 298 8.73 -14.96 -5.25
C GLN A 298 9.82 -15.53 -4.37
N GLU A 299 9.59 -16.74 -3.89
CA GLU A 299 10.58 -17.65 -3.32
C GLU A 299 10.82 -18.77 -4.33
N PHE A 300 12.08 -19.17 -4.50
CA PHE A 300 12.45 -20.22 -5.43
C PHE A 300 13.63 -21.05 -4.90
N LYS A 301 13.79 -22.26 -5.43
CA LYS A 301 14.93 -23.12 -5.18
C LYS A 301 15.73 -23.34 -6.46
N GLU A 302 17.05 -23.37 -6.34
CA GLU A 302 17.92 -23.75 -7.45
C GLU A 302 17.99 -25.27 -7.53
N THR A 303 17.68 -25.83 -8.70
CA THR A 303 17.78 -27.27 -8.96
C THR A 303 19.21 -27.65 -9.31
N LEU A 304 19.52 -28.95 -9.19
CA LEU A 304 20.83 -29.50 -9.59
C LEU A 304 21.19 -29.23 -11.06
N ASN A 305 20.18 -28.97 -11.90
CA ASN A 305 20.35 -28.68 -13.32
C ASN A 305 20.57 -27.17 -13.60
N GLY A 306 20.62 -26.33 -12.55
CA GLY A 306 20.72 -24.89 -12.70
C GLY A 306 19.42 -24.26 -13.24
N THR A 307 18.26 -24.86 -12.95
CA THR A 307 16.95 -24.20 -13.18
C THR A 307 16.39 -23.72 -11.85
N ASN A 308 15.47 -22.75 -11.90
CA ASN A 308 14.77 -22.30 -10.71
C ASN A 308 13.39 -22.97 -10.61
N GLU A 309 13.08 -23.56 -9.47
CA GLU A 309 11.77 -24.10 -9.14
C GLU A 309 11.02 -23.11 -8.23
N CYS A 310 9.77 -22.79 -8.57
CA CYS A 310 8.93 -21.93 -7.75
C CYS A 310 8.56 -22.60 -6.43
N VAL A 311 8.78 -21.90 -5.31
CA VAL A 311 8.27 -22.31 -4.00
C VAL A 311 6.97 -21.57 -3.71
N GLN A 312 7.00 -20.24 -3.79
CA GLN A 312 5.84 -19.40 -3.46
C GLN A 312 5.89 -18.07 -4.21
N PHE A 313 4.71 -17.50 -4.47
CA PHE A 313 4.54 -16.23 -5.17
C PHE A 313 3.61 -15.30 -4.40
N TRP A 314 3.98 -14.04 -4.29
CA TRP A 314 3.20 -12.99 -3.63
C TRP A 314 2.94 -11.83 -4.59
N ASN A 315 1.67 -11.42 -4.64
CA ASN A 315 1.21 -10.23 -5.36
C ASN A 315 0.97 -9.10 -4.36
N GLY A 316 1.67 -7.98 -4.53
CA GLY A 316 1.53 -6.80 -3.69
C GLY A 316 0.29 -5.94 -3.99
N GLN A 317 -0.72 -6.47 -4.67
CA GLN A 317 -1.94 -5.73 -4.97
C GLN A 317 -2.91 -5.81 -3.78
N SER A 318 -3.34 -4.65 -3.27
CA SER A 318 -4.39 -4.58 -2.26
C SER A 318 -5.75 -4.93 -2.89
N HIS A 319 -6.52 -5.77 -2.22
CA HIS A 319 -7.85 -6.19 -2.66
C HIS A 319 -8.89 -5.99 -1.55
N GLY A 320 -10.09 -5.53 -1.91
CA GLY A 320 -11.23 -5.51 -0.99
C GLY A 320 -11.19 -4.40 0.06
N VAL A 321 -11.58 -4.72 1.30
CA VAL A 321 -11.57 -3.78 2.44
C VAL A 321 -10.19 -3.14 2.63
N LEU A 322 -9.10 -3.82 2.28
CA LEU A 322 -7.75 -3.24 2.30
C LEU A 322 -7.58 -2.11 1.27
N TYR A 323 -8.17 -2.25 0.07
CA TYR A 323 -8.22 -1.15 -0.92
C TYR A 323 -9.16 -0.03 -0.44
N ASP A 324 -10.32 -0.38 0.11
CA ASP A 324 -11.32 0.59 0.57
C ASP A 324 -10.90 1.32 1.86
N SER A 325 -10.02 0.74 2.67
CA SER A 325 -9.40 1.38 3.83
C SER A 325 -8.16 2.22 3.48
N GLY A 326 -7.82 2.33 2.19
CA GLY A 326 -6.68 3.11 1.72
C GLY A 326 -5.31 2.49 2.01
N THR A 327 -5.22 1.16 2.16
CA THR A 327 -3.91 0.53 2.35
C THR A 327 -3.10 0.54 1.06
N ASN A 328 -1.85 0.98 1.19
CA ASN A 328 -0.93 1.09 0.07
C ASN A 328 -0.64 -0.26 -0.60
N ASP A 329 -0.53 -0.25 -1.92
CA ASP A 329 -0.03 -1.38 -2.70
C ASP A 329 1.45 -1.64 -2.37
N GLY A 330 1.82 -2.92 -2.35
CA GLY A 330 3.17 -3.42 -2.08
C GLY A 330 3.10 -4.82 -1.49
N VAL A 331 4.19 -5.57 -1.62
CA VAL A 331 4.28 -6.90 -0.99
C VAL A 331 4.40 -6.75 0.52
N LEU A 332 3.75 -7.66 1.25
CA LEU A 332 3.85 -7.80 2.70
C LEU A 332 3.88 -9.30 3.00
N VAL A 333 5.07 -9.82 3.28
CA VAL A 333 5.33 -11.26 3.36
C VAL A 333 6.00 -11.57 4.68
N ARG A 334 5.45 -12.54 5.43
CA ARG A 334 6.07 -13.09 6.64
C ARG A 334 6.90 -14.32 6.28
N ILE A 335 8.15 -14.34 6.74
CA ILE A 335 9.14 -15.38 6.47
C ILE A 335 9.58 -15.94 7.81
N ASP A 336 9.11 -17.15 8.12
CA ASP A 336 9.45 -17.84 9.36
C ASP A 336 10.93 -18.26 9.37
N GLY A 337 11.53 -18.27 10.57
CA GLY A 337 12.90 -18.75 10.78
C GLY A 337 13.01 -20.25 10.53
N ASN A 338 14.22 -20.71 10.24
CA ASN A 338 14.44 -22.14 10.00
C ASN A 338 14.52 -22.89 11.33
N GLU A 339 13.63 -23.87 11.56
CA GLU A 339 13.60 -24.65 12.81
C GLU A 339 14.69 -25.74 12.90
N ASN A 340 15.29 -26.18 11.78
CA ASN A 340 16.17 -27.37 11.74
C ASN A 340 17.37 -27.25 10.78
N GLY A 341 17.80 -26.05 10.40
CA GLY A 341 19.02 -25.92 9.60
C GLY A 341 19.28 -24.57 8.96
N ASN A 342 20.56 -24.34 8.66
CA ASN A 342 21.09 -23.17 7.96
C ASN A 342 20.82 -23.20 6.45
N GLU A 343 19.58 -23.43 6.03
CA GLU A 343 19.23 -23.35 4.60
C GLU A 343 19.01 -21.89 4.18
N GLU A 344 19.81 -21.43 3.22
CA GLU A 344 19.62 -20.15 2.57
C GLU A 344 18.36 -20.20 1.70
N ARG A 345 17.40 -19.32 1.97
CA ARG A 345 16.17 -19.17 1.18
C ARG A 345 16.36 -18.06 0.16
N LEU A 346 16.07 -18.36 -1.10
CA LEU A 346 16.25 -17.44 -2.22
C LEU A 346 14.93 -16.79 -2.61
N PHE A 347 14.98 -15.47 -2.73
CA PHE A 347 13.84 -14.65 -3.11
C PHE A 347 14.19 -13.74 -4.27
N SER A 348 13.16 -13.22 -4.93
CA SER A 348 13.34 -12.09 -5.84
C SER A 348 12.13 -11.18 -5.85
N PHE A 349 12.38 -9.87 -5.87
CA PHE A 349 11.37 -8.91 -6.28
C PHE A 349 11.26 -8.90 -7.80
N ILE A 350 10.03 -8.73 -8.28
CA ILE A 350 9.69 -8.74 -9.70
C ILE A 350 8.87 -7.48 -9.99
N SER A 351 9.20 -6.78 -11.08
CA SER A 351 8.50 -5.58 -11.51
C SER A 351 8.43 -5.48 -13.04
N ASN A 352 7.30 -4.94 -13.52
CA ASN A 352 7.16 -4.49 -14.91
C ASN A 352 7.70 -3.07 -15.13
N GLU A 353 7.93 -2.31 -14.06
CA GLU A 353 8.50 -0.97 -14.11
C GLU A 353 10.02 -1.07 -14.09
N GLN A 354 10.62 -1.19 -15.28
CA GLN A 354 12.03 -1.55 -15.45
C GLN A 354 13.01 -0.46 -14.97
N GLU A 355 12.56 0.77 -14.77
CA GLU A 355 13.40 1.93 -14.44
C GLU A 355 13.35 2.34 -12.96
N LEU A 356 12.52 1.65 -12.16
CA LEU A 356 12.20 2.07 -10.81
C LEU A 356 12.77 1.09 -9.80
N ASP A 357 13.64 1.61 -8.95
CA ASP A 357 14.18 0.89 -7.80
C ASP A 357 13.06 0.51 -6.82
N ILE A 358 13.32 -0.51 -6.01
CA ILE A 358 12.37 -1.03 -5.03
C ILE A 358 12.96 -0.81 -3.65
N SER A 359 12.35 0.06 -2.86
CA SER A 359 12.65 0.14 -1.44
C SER A 359 11.84 -0.93 -0.71
N ALA A 360 12.53 -1.72 0.13
CA ALA A 360 11.94 -2.80 0.91
C ALA A 360 12.39 -2.70 2.37
N THR A 361 11.45 -2.88 3.29
CA THR A 361 11.67 -2.87 4.73
C THR A 361 11.54 -4.28 5.29
N PHE A 362 12.55 -4.70 6.03
CA PHE A 362 12.64 -5.96 6.74
C PHE A 362 12.45 -5.70 8.23
N THR A 363 11.56 -6.44 8.87
CA THR A 363 11.25 -6.27 10.30
C THR A 363 11.16 -7.63 10.96
N ALA A 364 11.95 -7.87 12.01
CA ALA A 364 11.77 -9.05 12.84
C ALA A 364 10.54 -8.86 13.74
N ILE A 365 9.65 -9.83 13.76
CA ILE A 365 8.40 -9.79 14.52
C ILE A 365 8.17 -11.10 15.24
N CYS A 366 7.27 -11.05 16.21
CA CYS A 366 6.73 -12.24 16.88
C CYS A 366 7.79 -13.14 17.52
N PRO A 367 8.55 -12.62 18.51
CA PRO A 367 9.48 -13.44 19.29
C PRO A 367 8.78 -14.67 19.88
N ASN A 368 9.54 -15.77 20.01
CA ASN A 368 9.07 -17.10 20.40
C ASN A 368 7.83 -17.60 19.62
N ASN A 369 7.64 -17.13 18.40
CA ASN A 369 6.46 -17.34 17.55
C ASN A 369 5.15 -17.12 18.33
N CYS A 370 5.09 -16.06 19.15
CA CYS A 370 3.94 -15.75 20.03
C CYS A 370 3.49 -16.89 20.94
N ASN A 371 4.39 -17.84 21.23
CA ASN A 371 4.08 -19.08 21.93
C ASN A 371 2.87 -19.83 21.33
N GLU A 372 2.69 -19.76 20.00
CA GLU A 372 1.54 -20.34 19.30
C GLU A 372 1.43 -21.86 19.53
N LYS A 373 2.56 -22.56 19.67
CA LYS A 373 2.62 -24.00 19.99
C LYS A 373 1.90 -24.37 21.29
N PHE A 374 1.81 -23.44 22.24
CA PHE A 374 1.10 -23.61 23.51
C PHE A 374 -0.32 -23.01 23.48
N GLY A 375 -0.70 -22.40 22.36
CA GLY A 375 -1.98 -21.71 22.20
C GLY A 375 -2.07 -20.39 22.96
N TYR A 376 -0.95 -19.70 23.18
CA TYR A 376 -0.93 -18.44 23.96
C TYR A 376 -1.20 -17.20 23.09
N GLY A 377 -0.85 -17.25 21.82
CA GLY A 377 -1.11 -16.18 20.87
C GLY A 377 -0.84 -16.59 19.44
N LYS A 378 -0.97 -15.63 18.53
CA LYS A 378 -0.68 -15.78 17.10
C LYS A 378 0.06 -14.57 16.57
N CYS A 379 0.95 -14.81 15.62
CA CYS A 379 1.66 -13.74 14.94
C CYS A 379 0.77 -13.06 13.90
N SER A 380 0.65 -11.72 13.93
CA SER A 380 -0.07 -10.96 12.91
C SER A 380 0.90 -10.24 11.98
N THR A 381 0.94 -10.65 10.71
CA THR A 381 1.77 -10.03 9.67
C THR A 381 1.40 -8.58 9.39
N ILE A 382 0.11 -8.25 9.45
CA ILE A 382 -0.40 -6.89 9.16
C ILE A 382 -0.05 -5.94 10.30
N ASP A 383 -0.32 -6.35 11.54
CA ASP A 383 -0.06 -5.52 12.72
C ASP A 383 1.40 -5.59 13.18
N MET A 384 2.20 -6.45 12.53
CA MET A 384 3.63 -6.70 12.82
C MET A 384 3.91 -7.03 14.30
N LYS A 385 2.97 -7.71 14.97
CA LYS A 385 3.05 -8.02 16.41
C LYS A 385 2.31 -9.30 16.76
N CYS A 386 2.57 -9.81 17.96
CA CYS A 386 1.80 -10.90 18.53
C CYS A 386 0.41 -10.45 18.96
N LYS A 387 -0.60 -11.27 18.65
CA LYS A 387 -1.97 -11.19 19.16
C LYS A 387 -2.16 -12.29 20.20
N CYS A 388 -2.13 -11.90 21.46
CA CYS A 388 -2.21 -12.82 22.58
C CYS A 388 -3.66 -13.16 22.90
N ASN A 389 -3.89 -14.41 23.32
CA ASN A 389 -5.13 -14.83 23.92
C ASN A 389 -5.25 -14.25 25.34
N ASP A 390 -6.45 -14.24 25.89
CA ASP A 390 -6.69 -13.85 27.28
C ASP A 390 -5.75 -14.61 28.23
N LYS A 391 -5.21 -13.91 29.24
CA LYS A 391 -4.16 -14.37 30.19
C LYS A 391 -2.72 -14.27 29.71
N TYR A 392 -2.49 -13.92 28.45
CA TYR A 392 -1.17 -13.80 27.87
C TYR A 392 -0.92 -12.38 27.36
N GLY A 393 0.34 -11.94 27.35
CA GLY A 393 0.71 -10.61 26.88
C GLY A 393 2.21 -10.43 26.69
N GLY A 394 2.61 -9.18 26.45
CA GLY A 394 3.96 -8.85 25.99
C GLY A 394 4.19 -9.21 24.52
N ASP A 395 5.41 -9.02 24.05
CA ASP A 395 5.75 -9.14 22.63
C ASP A 395 5.77 -10.59 22.11
N ASP A 396 5.82 -11.58 23.02
CA ASP A 396 5.87 -13.01 22.73
C ASP A 396 4.66 -13.81 23.28
N CYS A 397 3.66 -13.13 23.85
CA CYS A 397 2.52 -13.76 24.54
C CYS A 397 2.90 -14.72 25.67
N HIS A 398 3.84 -14.33 26.53
CA HIS A 398 4.05 -15.03 27.79
C HIS A 398 2.84 -14.86 28.74
N SER A 399 2.77 -15.72 29.76
CA SER A 399 1.73 -15.63 30.79
C SER A 399 1.82 -14.29 31.50
N LEU A 400 0.71 -13.56 31.56
CA LEU A 400 0.63 -12.31 32.32
C LEU A 400 0.91 -12.59 33.79
N CYS A 401 1.64 -11.67 34.41
CA CYS A 401 1.90 -11.63 35.85
C CYS A 401 0.65 -11.28 36.68
N TYR A 402 -0.36 -10.65 36.07
CA TYR A 402 -1.62 -10.25 36.69
C TYR A 402 -2.79 -10.43 35.70
N TYR A 403 -3.83 -11.17 36.10
CA TYR A 403 -5.02 -11.43 35.28
C TYR A 403 -6.23 -11.76 36.17
N ASP A 404 -7.43 -11.31 35.78
CA ASP A 404 -8.69 -11.57 36.48
C ASP A 404 -8.64 -11.19 37.98
N GLY A 405 -8.08 -10.01 38.26
CA GLY A 405 -7.98 -9.47 39.62
C GLY A 405 -6.89 -10.10 40.50
N LYS A 406 -6.07 -11.02 39.96
CA LYS A 406 -5.11 -11.81 40.75
C LYS A 406 -3.72 -11.84 40.12
N PHE A 407 -2.70 -11.82 40.98
CA PHE A 407 -1.33 -12.11 40.55
C PHE A 407 -1.18 -13.61 40.29
N THR A 408 -0.58 -13.95 39.14
CA THR A 408 -0.41 -15.34 38.71
C THR A 408 0.75 -16.03 39.44
N ASN A 409 1.69 -15.25 39.99
CA ASN A 409 2.89 -15.75 40.67
C ASN A 409 2.82 -15.70 42.21
N GLY A 410 1.65 -15.44 42.82
CA GLY A 410 1.48 -15.45 44.29
C GLY A 410 0.97 -14.12 44.86
N SER A 411 1.68 -13.53 45.83
CA SER A 411 1.23 -12.34 46.58
C SER A 411 1.35 -11.01 45.82
N GLY A 412 2.07 -10.99 44.68
CA GLY A 412 2.34 -9.78 43.91
C GLY A 412 3.31 -8.80 44.58
N GLU A 413 4.04 -9.22 45.61
CA GLU A 413 4.93 -8.31 46.36
C GLU A 413 6.01 -7.74 45.44
N GLY A 414 6.10 -6.41 45.38
CA GLY A 414 7.02 -5.71 44.49
C GLY A 414 6.59 -5.69 43.00
N GLN A 415 5.33 -6.02 42.70
CA GLN A 415 4.79 -6.03 41.35
C GLN A 415 3.69 -4.97 41.17
N CYS A 416 3.54 -4.45 39.95
CA CYS A 416 2.42 -3.55 39.60
C CYS A 416 1.24 -4.31 38.95
N HIS A 417 0.06 -3.71 38.90
CA HIS A 417 -1.08 -4.29 38.18
C HIS A 417 -0.89 -4.14 36.66
N TYR A 418 -0.80 -5.27 35.95
CA TYR A 418 -0.72 -5.26 34.49
C TYR A 418 -1.94 -4.58 33.86
N GLY A 419 -1.70 -3.69 32.89
CA GLY A 419 -2.72 -2.87 32.23
C GLY A 419 -2.84 -1.46 32.83
N GLU A 420 -2.29 -1.22 34.02
CA GLU A 420 -2.17 0.12 34.59
C GLU A 420 -1.01 0.89 33.93
N PRO A 421 -1.10 2.23 33.82
CA PRO A 421 -0.06 3.03 33.18
C PRO A 421 1.33 2.85 33.80
N GLY A 422 2.33 2.71 32.93
CA GLY A 422 3.72 2.49 33.32
C GLY A 422 4.00 1.10 33.88
N CYS A 423 3.05 0.16 33.88
CA CYS A 423 3.25 -1.24 34.28
C CYS A 423 3.40 -2.15 33.06
N ASN A 424 4.55 -2.80 32.91
CA ASN A 424 4.81 -3.71 31.79
C ASN A 424 4.19 -5.11 32.00
N SER A 425 4.27 -5.99 30.99
CA SER A 425 3.70 -7.35 31.02
C SER A 425 4.34 -8.30 32.04
N TYR A 426 5.49 -7.93 32.60
CA TYR A 426 6.15 -8.63 33.71
C TYR A 426 5.79 -8.04 35.08
N CYS A 427 4.84 -7.10 35.12
CA CYS A 427 4.41 -6.38 36.32
C CYS A 427 5.55 -5.62 36.98
N GLN A 428 6.42 -5.03 36.17
CA GLN A 428 7.47 -4.12 36.60
C GLN A 428 7.17 -2.72 36.06
N CYS A 429 7.56 -1.71 36.84
CA CYS A 429 7.42 -0.34 36.38
C CYS A 429 8.42 -0.02 35.27
N GLU A 430 7.93 0.63 34.22
CA GLU A 430 8.73 1.10 33.11
C GLU A 430 9.75 2.17 33.55
N PRO A 431 10.84 2.37 32.80
CA PRO A 431 11.81 3.43 33.10
C PRO A 431 11.13 4.81 33.25
N GLY A 432 11.43 5.52 34.34
CA GLY A 432 10.77 6.79 34.70
C GLY A 432 9.54 6.65 35.61
N TYR A 433 9.18 5.42 35.97
CA TYR A 433 8.15 5.11 36.96
C TYR A 433 8.74 4.41 38.18
N THR A 434 8.02 4.51 39.29
CA THR A 434 8.42 3.89 40.55
C THR A 434 7.22 3.23 41.22
N LEU A 435 7.43 2.03 41.74
CA LEU A 435 6.36 1.28 42.36
C LEU A 435 5.92 1.92 43.69
N ASN A 436 4.64 2.18 43.84
CA ASN A 436 4.00 2.56 45.10
C ASN A 436 2.75 1.69 45.31
N GLY A 437 2.79 0.80 46.30
CA GLY A 437 1.80 -0.28 46.41
C GLY A 437 1.89 -1.21 45.20
N TYR A 438 0.79 -1.32 44.45
CA TYR A 438 0.70 -2.09 43.20
C TYR A 438 0.58 -1.18 41.96
N TYR A 439 0.89 0.11 42.08
CA TYR A 439 0.79 1.09 40.99
C TYR A 439 2.14 1.69 40.64
N CYS A 440 2.35 1.97 39.35
CA CYS A 440 3.55 2.62 38.86
C CYS A 440 3.33 4.13 38.82
N VAL A 441 4.06 4.85 39.68
CA VAL A 441 3.93 6.29 39.83
C VAL A 441 5.06 6.97 39.07
N SER A 442 4.70 7.83 38.11
CA SER A 442 5.66 8.64 37.35
C SER A 442 6.33 9.69 38.24
N ASP A 443 7.53 10.13 37.86
CA ASP A 443 8.22 11.23 38.56
C ASP A 443 7.39 12.53 38.53
N SER A 444 6.61 12.76 37.47
CA SER A 444 5.71 13.92 37.36
C SER A 444 4.55 13.87 38.35
N CYS A 445 3.97 12.68 38.58
CA CYS A 445 2.93 12.48 39.60
C CYS A 445 3.48 12.74 41.01
N LYS A 446 4.66 12.20 41.33
CA LYS A 446 5.32 12.44 42.63
C LYS A 446 5.57 13.93 42.92
N ASN A 447 5.85 14.71 41.87
CA ASN A 447 6.14 16.13 42.00
C ASN A 447 4.89 17.02 41.88
N ASN A 448 3.68 16.44 41.82
CA ASN A 448 2.41 17.16 41.68
C ASN A 448 2.41 18.15 40.50
N ASN A 449 3.05 17.77 39.39
CA ASN A 449 3.18 18.65 38.23
C ASN A 449 1.91 18.66 37.37
N ARG A 450 0.93 19.51 37.74
CA ARG A 450 -0.38 19.67 37.05
C ARG A 450 -0.30 20.04 35.55
N ASN A 451 0.89 20.42 35.07
CA ASN A 451 1.10 20.77 33.67
C ASN A 451 1.55 19.59 32.81
N ASP A 452 1.89 18.44 33.41
CA ASP A 452 2.22 17.24 32.66
C ASP A 452 0.96 16.65 32.00
N ILE A 453 1.10 16.15 30.77
CA ILE A 453 0.02 15.52 30.00
C ILE A 453 -0.22 14.06 30.43
N THR A 454 0.71 13.47 31.19
CA THR A 454 0.69 12.06 31.60
C THR A 454 -0.06 11.81 32.91
N ILE A 455 -0.50 12.88 33.60
CA ILE A 455 -1.29 12.78 34.84
C ILE A 455 -2.68 13.41 34.65
N GLU A 456 -3.70 12.79 35.23
CA GLU A 456 -5.09 13.26 35.16
C GLU A 456 -5.47 14.14 36.35
N CYS A 457 -4.81 13.94 37.49
CA CYS A 457 -5.12 14.63 38.73
C CYS A 457 -3.88 14.77 39.62
N VAL A 458 -4.00 15.49 40.73
CA VAL A 458 -2.91 15.64 41.71
C VAL A 458 -3.19 14.75 42.91
N GLN A 459 -2.16 14.13 43.49
CA GLN A 459 -2.33 13.27 44.66
C GLN A 459 -3.02 14.03 45.80
N GLY A 460 -4.14 13.48 46.29
CA GLY A 460 -4.96 14.09 47.33
C GLY A 460 -6.21 14.80 46.83
N ASP A 461 -6.35 15.05 45.52
CA ASP A 461 -7.60 15.53 44.91
C ASP A 461 -8.70 14.46 45.00
N GLU A 462 -9.96 14.90 45.10
CA GLU A 462 -11.12 14.00 45.15
C GLU A 462 -11.16 13.09 43.91
N GLY A 463 -11.31 11.78 44.13
CA GLY A 463 -11.33 10.79 43.05
C GLY A 463 -9.98 10.49 42.40
N CYS A 464 -8.87 11.04 42.90
CA CYS A 464 -7.53 10.81 42.38
C CYS A 464 -6.83 9.61 43.05
N ARG A 465 -6.34 8.66 42.25
CA ARG A 465 -5.54 7.53 42.73
C ARG A 465 -4.08 7.93 43.01
N THR A 466 -3.34 7.03 43.65
CA THR A 466 -1.92 7.23 44.02
C THR A 466 -0.98 7.39 42.83
N ASP A 467 -1.38 6.95 41.65
CA ASP A 467 -0.67 7.12 40.38
C ASP A 467 -1.15 8.33 39.56
N CYS A 468 -1.92 9.24 40.17
CA CYS A 468 -2.43 10.46 39.55
C CYS A 468 -3.39 10.22 38.38
N ILE A 469 -4.15 9.12 38.44
CA ILE A 469 -5.20 8.75 37.49
C ILE A 469 -6.55 8.82 38.22
N CYS A 470 -7.62 9.17 37.52
CA CYS A 470 -8.96 9.18 38.10
C CYS A 470 -9.47 7.77 38.38
N GLU A 471 -10.11 7.59 39.54
CA GLU A 471 -10.74 6.33 39.93
C GLU A 471 -11.96 6.03 39.06
N SER A 472 -11.74 5.28 37.98
CA SER A 472 -12.71 5.01 36.90
C SER A 472 -14.03 4.38 37.35
N SER A 473 -14.09 3.78 38.54
CA SER A 473 -15.33 3.21 39.08
C SER A 473 -16.38 4.26 39.44
N SER A 474 -15.95 5.48 39.80
CA SER A 474 -16.86 6.54 40.32
C SER A 474 -16.55 7.93 39.77
N PHE A 475 -15.37 8.14 39.17
CA PHE A 475 -14.89 9.42 38.65
C PHE A 475 -14.39 9.29 37.21
N LYS A 476 -14.47 10.39 36.44
CA LYS A 476 -13.96 10.56 35.08
C LYS A 476 -13.03 11.77 35.01
N PHE A 477 -12.00 11.71 34.18
CA PHE A 477 -11.11 12.85 33.97
C PHE A 477 -11.81 13.97 33.17
N SER A 478 -11.73 15.22 33.65
CA SER A 478 -12.12 16.41 32.90
C SER A 478 -10.89 17.11 32.32
N PRO A 479 -10.65 17.05 30.99
CA PRO A 479 -9.52 17.73 30.35
C PRO A 479 -9.55 19.25 30.54
N THR A 480 -10.74 19.84 30.67
CA THR A 480 -10.93 21.29 30.85
C THR A 480 -10.48 21.76 32.23
N LEU A 481 -10.81 20.99 33.26
CA LEU A 481 -10.51 21.32 34.66
C LEU A 481 -9.18 20.75 35.14
N LYS A 482 -8.63 19.77 34.40
CA LYS A 482 -7.47 18.94 34.80
C LYS A 482 -7.64 18.33 36.20
N GLN A 483 -8.81 17.74 36.44
CA GLN A 483 -9.14 17.05 37.69
C GLN A 483 -10.19 15.96 37.45
N CYS A 484 -10.37 15.11 38.45
CA CYS A 484 -11.38 14.06 38.43
C CYS A 484 -12.76 14.62 38.81
N VAL A 485 -13.76 14.23 38.06
CA VAL A 485 -15.15 14.65 38.23
C VAL A 485 -16.01 13.41 38.47
N PRO A 486 -16.98 13.43 39.40
CA PRO A 486 -17.88 12.30 39.57
C PRO A 486 -18.60 11.90 38.28
N ILE A 487 -18.77 10.60 38.03
CA ILE A 487 -19.43 10.10 36.80
C ILE A 487 -20.91 10.53 36.76
N LEU A 488 -21.57 10.48 37.91
CA LEU A 488 -22.99 10.79 38.08
C LEU A 488 -23.30 12.29 37.91
N CYS A 489 -22.30 13.15 38.14
CA CYS A 489 -22.43 14.58 37.94
C CYS A 489 -22.79 14.91 36.48
N GLY A 490 -23.90 15.62 36.31
CA GLY A 490 -24.52 16.03 35.06
C GLY A 490 -25.79 15.24 34.66
N ASN A 491 -26.38 14.44 35.55
CA ASN A 491 -27.50 13.54 35.22
C ASN A 491 -28.90 14.10 35.57
N ASN A 492 -28.96 15.30 36.15
CA ASN A 492 -30.12 15.99 36.70
C ASN A 492 -30.75 15.31 37.93
N GLN A 493 -29.96 14.66 38.78
CA GLN A 493 -30.37 14.09 40.05
C GLN A 493 -29.29 14.39 41.09
N ILE A 494 -29.69 14.57 42.36
CA ILE A 494 -28.71 14.77 43.44
C ILE A 494 -28.30 13.40 43.95
N ASP A 495 -27.08 13.00 43.61
CA ASP A 495 -26.54 11.70 43.95
C ASP A 495 -25.58 11.74 45.14
N ASP A 496 -25.45 10.57 45.77
CA ASP A 496 -24.42 10.31 46.77
C ASP A 496 -23.13 9.88 46.05
N ILE A 497 -22.07 10.67 46.21
CA ILE A 497 -20.76 10.37 45.64
C ILE A 497 -20.04 9.37 46.55
N ASN A 498 -19.81 8.18 46.01
CA ASN A 498 -19.13 7.10 46.70
C ASN A 498 -17.79 6.81 46.04
N LEU A 499 -16.78 6.45 46.83
CA LEU A 499 -15.49 5.97 46.36
C LEU A 499 -15.27 4.56 46.90
N ASN A 500 -15.20 3.56 46.01
CA ASN A 500 -15.05 2.16 46.40
C ASN A 500 -16.10 1.70 47.45
N GLY A 501 -17.33 2.21 47.33
CA GLY A 501 -18.45 1.91 48.24
C GLY A 501 -18.47 2.71 49.55
N ILE A 502 -17.54 3.65 49.74
CA ILE A 502 -17.50 4.56 50.90
C ILE A 502 -18.12 5.90 50.50
N PHE A 503 -19.10 6.37 51.28
CA PHE A 503 -19.72 7.69 51.08
C PHE A 503 -18.71 8.82 51.33
N LEU A 504 -18.49 9.66 50.33
CA LEU A 504 -17.65 10.86 50.43
C LEU A 504 -18.49 12.08 50.77
N ARG A 505 -19.45 12.40 49.89
CA ARG A 505 -20.33 13.57 50.00
C ARG A 505 -21.58 13.38 49.15
N LYS A 506 -22.56 14.27 49.35
CA LYS A 506 -23.71 14.43 48.48
C LYS A 506 -23.48 15.62 47.55
N GLU A 507 -23.95 15.55 46.31
CA GLU A 507 -23.88 16.67 45.37
C GLU A 507 -24.63 17.90 45.90
N GLU A 508 -24.08 19.09 45.66
CA GLU A 508 -24.69 20.36 46.09
C GLU A 508 -25.68 20.89 45.04
N CYS A 509 -25.53 20.43 43.80
CA CYS A 509 -26.35 20.76 42.64
C CYS A 509 -26.03 19.76 41.53
N ASP A 510 -26.88 19.69 40.51
CA ASP A 510 -26.59 18.87 39.34
C ASP A 510 -27.25 19.45 38.07
N GLY A 511 -26.43 19.97 37.15
CA GLY A 511 -26.86 20.51 35.85
C GLY A 511 -27.63 21.84 35.90
N GLY A 512 -27.90 22.39 37.09
CA GLY A 512 -28.61 23.66 37.26
C GLY A 512 -27.71 24.90 37.22
N ILE A 513 -28.37 26.07 37.29
CA ILE A 513 -27.68 27.37 37.24
C ILE A 513 -26.70 27.49 38.42
N ASN A 514 -25.50 28.01 38.16
CA ASN A 514 -24.42 28.21 39.13
C ASN A 514 -23.93 26.93 39.82
N CYS A 515 -24.15 25.79 39.19
CA CYS A 515 -23.49 24.55 39.49
C CYS A 515 -22.20 24.45 38.68
N ASP A 516 -21.08 24.13 39.32
CA ASP A 516 -19.84 23.88 38.62
C ASP A 516 -19.79 22.47 38.02
N GLU A 517 -18.79 22.23 37.18
CA GLU A 517 -18.58 20.94 36.52
C GLU A 517 -18.22 19.79 37.49
N THR A 518 -18.03 20.05 38.79
CA THR A 518 -17.80 19.06 39.86
C THR A 518 -19.00 18.85 40.80
N CYS A 519 -20.17 19.39 40.42
CA CYS A 519 -21.41 19.33 41.20
C CYS A 519 -21.27 19.98 42.59
N HIS A 520 -20.48 21.06 42.64
CA HIS A 520 -20.46 22.04 43.72
C HIS A 520 -21.16 23.34 43.28
N CYS A 521 -21.71 24.08 44.24
CA CYS A 521 -22.15 25.43 43.95
C CYS A 521 -20.96 26.35 43.71
N LEU A 522 -21.02 27.19 42.67
CA LEU A 522 -20.01 28.21 42.42
C LEU A 522 -19.83 29.10 43.67
N LEU A 523 -18.59 29.55 43.91
CA LEU A 523 -18.25 30.43 45.03
C LEU A 523 -19.21 31.63 45.12
N GLY A 524 -19.93 31.74 46.24
CA GLY A 524 -20.93 32.80 46.48
C GLY A 524 -22.40 32.38 46.27
N TYR A 525 -22.65 31.14 45.86
CA TYR A 525 -23.96 30.57 45.62
C TYR A 525 -24.25 29.43 46.61
N ILE A 526 -25.53 29.20 46.91
CA ILE A 526 -25.97 28.10 47.78
C ILE A 526 -27.04 27.26 47.07
N GLN A 527 -27.16 25.98 47.45
CA GLN A 527 -28.19 25.08 46.93
C GLN A 527 -29.59 25.67 47.16
N ASP A 528 -30.40 25.70 46.11
CA ASP A 528 -31.77 26.17 46.20
C ASP A 528 -32.65 25.10 46.87
N GLU A 529 -33.17 25.41 48.07
CA GLU A 529 -34.06 24.52 48.81
C GLU A 529 -35.34 24.14 48.04
N SER A 530 -35.78 24.98 47.10
CA SER A 530 -36.96 24.72 46.27
C SER A 530 -36.66 23.90 45.01
N ASN A 531 -35.40 23.88 44.57
CA ASN A 531 -34.94 23.09 43.45
C ASN A 531 -33.48 22.66 43.67
N PRO A 532 -33.24 21.48 44.27
CA PRO A 532 -31.92 21.02 44.66
C PRO A 532 -30.90 20.94 43.52
N LEU A 533 -31.35 20.94 42.26
CA LEU A 533 -30.50 20.82 41.07
C LEU A 533 -29.71 22.09 40.74
N ARG A 534 -30.04 23.26 41.32
CA ARG A 534 -29.41 24.55 41.01
C ARG A 534 -28.91 25.28 42.25
N CYS A 535 -28.00 26.23 42.04
CA CYS A 535 -27.51 27.14 43.05
C CYS A 535 -27.96 28.58 42.77
N ILE A 536 -28.36 29.30 43.80
CA ILE A 536 -28.89 30.66 43.68
C ILE A 536 -27.94 31.69 44.31
N GLU A 537 -27.80 32.83 43.63
CA GLU A 537 -27.03 33.97 44.10
C GLU A 537 -27.75 34.59 45.29
N ASN A 538 -27.01 34.98 46.32
CA ASN A 538 -27.64 35.72 47.40
C ASN A 538 -27.98 37.14 46.92
N SER A 539 -29.27 37.35 46.63
CA SER A 539 -30.00 38.59 46.37
C SER A 539 -30.24 39.05 44.91
N ASN A 540 -31.51 38.88 44.52
CA ASN A 540 -32.45 39.75 43.79
C ASN A 540 -32.10 40.44 42.45
N SER A 541 -32.96 40.06 41.48
CA SER A 541 -33.69 40.87 40.50
C SER A 541 -33.05 41.12 39.11
N ILE A 542 -33.10 40.07 38.30
CA ILE A 542 -32.92 40.05 36.84
C ILE A 542 -34.31 40.24 36.17
N SER A 543 -34.59 41.40 35.57
CA SER A 543 -35.72 41.48 34.61
C SER A 543 -35.45 42.27 33.33
N THR A 544 -34.29 42.93 33.22
CA THR A 544 -33.95 43.76 32.05
C THR A 544 -33.14 43.04 30.97
N ILE A 545 -32.56 41.86 31.26
CA ILE A 545 -31.69 41.11 30.32
C ILE A 545 -32.49 40.26 29.32
N ILE A 546 -33.70 39.82 29.69
CA ILE A 546 -34.49 38.83 28.92
C ILE A 546 -34.94 39.37 27.56
N GLY A 547 -35.11 40.69 27.40
CA GLY A 547 -35.63 41.29 26.17
C GLY A 547 -34.66 41.32 24.98
N ILE A 548 -33.34 41.37 25.23
CA ILE A 548 -32.32 41.51 24.16
C ILE A 548 -31.86 40.14 23.65
N THR A 549 -31.92 39.11 24.51
CA THR A 549 -31.46 37.75 24.17
C THR A 549 -32.41 37.05 23.18
N ILE A 550 -33.71 37.28 23.28
CA ILE A 550 -34.72 36.58 22.46
C ILE A 550 -34.63 36.99 20.99
N SER A 551 -34.33 38.26 20.69
CA SER A 551 -34.20 38.77 19.33
C SER A 551 -32.90 38.33 18.64
N ALA A 552 -31.82 38.13 19.39
CA ALA A 552 -30.56 37.58 18.85
C ALA A 552 -30.65 36.07 18.55
N ILE A 553 -31.38 35.30 19.37
CA ILE A 553 -31.57 33.85 19.18
C ILE A 553 -32.32 33.56 17.88
N ILE A 554 -33.36 34.35 17.55
CA ILE A 554 -34.17 34.12 16.34
C ILE A 554 -33.34 34.31 15.06
N ILE A 555 -32.46 35.32 15.01
CA ILE A 555 -31.61 35.59 13.84
C ILE A 555 -30.53 34.51 13.68
N PHE A 556 -29.97 34.00 14.80
CA PHE A 556 -28.98 32.93 14.78
C PHE A 556 -29.56 31.58 14.31
N VAL A 557 -30.80 31.26 14.70
CA VAL A 557 -31.50 30.04 14.25
C VAL A 557 -31.73 30.05 12.74
N VAL A 558 -32.07 31.20 12.16
CA VAL A 558 -32.26 31.32 10.70
C VAL A 558 -30.95 31.09 9.94
N LEU A 559 -29.83 31.62 10.43
CA LEU A 559 -28.51 31.40 9.83
C LEU A 559 -28.03 29.95 9.94
N LEU A 560 -28.29 29.28 11.07
CA LEU A 560 -28.00 27.85 11.25
C LEU A 560 -28.81 26.97 10.29
N CYS A 561 -30.09 27.27 10.08
CA CYS A 561 -30.92 26.53 9.13
C CYS A 561 -30.40 26.68 7.69
N CYS A 562 -30.00 27.89 7.27
CA CYS A 562 -29.42 28.10 5.94
C CYS A 562 -28.06 27.37 5.77
N GLY A 563 -27.21 27.38 6.79
CA GLY A 563 -25.94 26.64 6.79
C GLY A 563 -26.14 25.12 6.73
N GLY A 564 -27.11 24.59 7.49
CA GLY A 564 -27.44 23.17 7.50
C GLY A 564 -27.95 22.65 6.15
N ILE A 565 -28.76 23.43 5.44
CA ILE A 565 -29.26 23.08 4.10
C ILE A 565 -28.10 23.01 3.09
N LEU A 566 -27.14 23.93 3.17
CA LEU A 566 -25.99 23.97 2.26
C LEU A 566 -25.00 22.82 2.55
N LEU A 567 -24.80 22.47 3.83
CA LEU A 567 -24.02 21.31 4.25
C LEU A 567 -24.66 19.97 3.82
N TYR A 568 -25.99 19.89 3.89
CA TYR A 568 -26.77 18.72 3.45
C TYR A 568 -26.56 18.40 1.95
N PHE A 569 -26.49 19.43 1.10
CA PHE A 569 -26.24 19.23 -0.34
C PHE A 569 -24.78 18.88 -0.66
N LEU A 570 -23.80 19.35 0.13
CA LEU A 570 -22.38 19.03 -0.08
C LEU A 570 -21.99 17.63 0.42
N LEU A 571 -22.65 17.11 1.45
CA LEU A 571 -22.36 15.80 2.05
C LEU A 571 -23.06 14.62 1.38
N ARG A 572 -23.80 14.84 0.29
CA ARG A 572 -24.48 13.76 -0.45
C ARG A 572 -23.51 13.05 -1.39
N THR A 573 -22.45 12.46 -0.84
CA THR A 573 -21.81 11.31 -1.48
C THR A 573 -22.77 10.12 -1.35
N THR A 574 -22.93 9.36 -2.43
CA THR A 574 -23.76 8.14 -2.42
C THR A 574 -23.22 7.20 -1.35
N LYS A 575 -23.95 7.06 -0.24
CA LYS A 575 -23.60 6.10 0.81
C LYS A 575 -23.71 4.70 0.24
N PHE A 576 -22.59 3.99 0.24
CA PHE A 576 -22.52 2.56 0.01
C PHE A 576 -23.15 1.87 1.22
N ASP A 577 -24.29 1.18 1.03
CA ASP A 577 -25.01 0.53 2.12
C ASP A 577 -24.57 -0.94 2.22
N ILE A 578 -23.65 -1.20 3.15
CA ILE A 578 -23.15 -2.55 3.43
C ILE A 578 -24.27 -3.53 3.84
N ASN A 579 -25.40 -3.01 4.34
CA ASN A 579 -26.54 -3.85 4.74
C ASN A 579 -27.17 -4.61 3.57
N ILE A 580 -26.97 -4.17 2.33
CA ILE A 580 -27.45 -4.88 1.14
C ILE A 580 -26.81 -6.27 1.04
N TYR A 581 -25.53 -6.40 1.40
CA TYR A 581 -24.80 -7.67 1.34
C TYR A 581 -25.11 -8.60 2.52
N LEU A 582 -25.71 -8.06 3.59
CA LEU A 582 -26.20 -8.83 4.73
C LEU A 582 -27.58 -9.47 4.46
N GLN A 583 -28.28 -9.04 3.42
CA GLN A 583 -29.59 -9.56 3.06
C GLN A 583 -29.49 -10.85 2.25
N GLN A 584 -30.36 -11.81 2.58
CA GLN A 584 -30.53 -13.03 1.81
C GLN A 584 -31.04 -12.71 0.41
N GLN A 585 -30.37 -13.23 -0.60
CA GLN A 585 -30.82 -13.07 -1.99
C GLN A 585 -32.02 -13.97 -2.30
N PRO A 586 -32.95 -13.53 -3.17
CA PRO A 586 -34.16 -14.27 -3.49
C PRO A 586 -33.85 -15.60 -4.19
N ASN A 587 -34.63 -16.63 -3.87
CA ASN A 587 -34.56 -17.91 -4.60
C ASN A 587 -35.31 -17.81 -5.93
N TYR A 588 -34.63 -18.07 -7.03
CA TYR A 588 -35.30 -18.26 -8.33
C TYR A 588 -35.75 -19.70 -8.48
N TYR A 589 -37.02 -19.92 -8.80
CA TYR A 589 -37.52 -21.25 -9.14
C TYR A 589 -37.69 -21.32 -10.65
N LEU A 590 -36.88 -22.15 -11.31
CA LEU A 590 -37.07 -22.51 -12.72
C LEU A 590 -37.54 -23.95 -12.83
N TYR A 591 -38.28 -24.26 -13.89
CA TYR A 591 -38.72 -25.62 -14.19
C TYR A 591 -37.50 -26.48 -14.54
N LEU A 592 -37.03 -27.29 -13.60
CA LEU A 592 -35.83 -28.15 -13.76
C LEU A 592 -36.13 -29.52 -14.39
N SER A 593 -37.40 -29.82 -14.70
CA SER A 593 -37.78 -31.11 -15.29
C SER A 593 -37.28 -31.17 -16.74
N GLY A 594 -36.11 -31.81 -16.91
CA GLY A 594 -35.37 -31.87 -18.19
C GLY A 594 -33.91 -31.37 -18.10
N SER A 595 -33.50 -30.80 -16.97
CA SER A 595 -32.12 -30.36 -16.75
C SER A 595 -31.18 -31.54 -16.50
N LYS A 596 -29.96 -31.48 -17.06
CA LYS A 596 -28.90 -32.47 -16.83
C LYS A 596 -27.83 -31.88 -15.92
N LYS A 597 -27.48 -32.59 -14.84
CA LYS A 597 -26.34 -32.23 -13.98
C LYS A 597 -25.05 -32.51 -14.74
N LYS A 598 -24.33 -31.47 -15.15
CA LYS A 598 -23.06 -31.54 -15.87
C LYS A 598 -22.01 -30.69 -15.16
N PRO A 599 -20.73 -31.09 -15.14
CA PRO A 599 -19.66 -30.26 -14.62
C PRO A 599 -19.26 -29.15 -15.63
N PRO A 600 -18.70 -28.02 -15.14
CA PRO A 600 -18.17 -26.97 -16.01
C PRO A 600 -16.92 -27.46 -16.75
N THR A 601 -17.07 -27.79 -18.02
CA THR A 601 -15.96 -28.20 -18.89
C THR A 601 -16.16 -27.65 -20.31
N ILE A 602 -15.09 -27.67 -21.10
CA ILE A 602 -15.12 -27.23 -22.50
C ILE A 602 -16.13 -28.06 -23.31
N GLU A 603 -16.21 -29.37 -23.07
CA GLU A 603 -17.16 -30.29 -23.72
C GLU A 603 -18.62 -29.95 -23.39
N ASN A 604 -18.86 -29.48 -22.16
CA ASN A 604 -20.17 -29.02 -21.71
C ASN A 604 -20.48 -27.57 -22.10
N LYS A 605 -19.55 -26.91 -22.81
CA LYS A 605 -19.68 -25.56 -23.39
C LYS A 605 -19.72 -24.42 -22.37
N TYR A 606 -19.24 -24.62 -21.15
CA TYR A 606 -19.03 -23.56 -20.17
C TYR A 606 -17.94 -23.91 -19.16
N VAL A 607 -17.23 -22.90 -18.66
CA VAL A 607 -16.18 -23.05 -17.65
C VAL A 607 -16.47 -22.10 -16.49
N ILE A 608 -16.21 -22.54 -15.26
CA ILE A 608 -16.35 -21.78 -14.01
C ILE A 608 -15.09 -22.02 -13.19
N GLU A 609 -14.40 -20.95 -12.78
CA GLU A 609 -13.17 -21.02 -11.99
C GLU A 609 -13.17 -19.91 -10.92
N PRO A 610 -12.83 -20.19 -9.64
CA PRO A 610 -12.58 -21.52 -9.06
C PRO A 610 -13.89 -22.27 -8.73
N LEU A 611 -13.80 -23.60 -8.55
CA LEU A 611 -14.95 -24.45 -8.14
C LEU A 611 -15.13 -24.55 -6.62
N SER A 612 -14.07 -24.21 -5.89
CA SER A 612 -14.04 -24.10 -4.44
C SER A 612 -13.71 -22.67 -4.10
N LEU A 613 -14.53 -22.06 -3.23
CA LEU A 613 -14.30 -20.72 -2.71
C LEU A 613 -13.77 -20.86 -1.30
N ASP A 614 -12.67 -20.18 -1.01
CA ASP A 614 -12.11 -20.10 0.32
C ASP A 614 -12.32 -18.68 0.86
N PHE A 615 -13.00 -18.55 1.98
CA PHE A 615 -13.24 -17.26 2.64
C PHE A 615 -12.38 -17.11 3.90
N GLY A 616 -11.44 -18.04 4.13
CA GLY A 616 -10.47 -18.03 5.22
C GLY A 616 -9.39 -16.96 5.03
N ASN A 617 -8.58 -16.77 6.06
CA ASN A 617 -7.52 -15.76 6.07
C ASN A 617 -6.28 -16.34 6.75
N GLU A 618 -5.15 -16.36 6.03
CA GLU A 618 -3.85 -16.80 6.54
C GLU A 618 -3.22 -15.78 7.51
N ASN A 619 -3.64 -14.51 7.45
CA ASN A 619 -2.98 -13.37 8.10
C ASN A 619 -3.74 -12.81 9.33
N THR A 620 -5.02 -13.13 9.50
CA THR A 620 -5.83 -12.73 10.69
C THR A 620 -6.98 -13.71 10.97
N LEU A 621 -7.46 -13.77 12.22
CA LEU A 621 -8.71 -14.47 12.57
C LEU A 621 -9.92 -13.80 11.90
N THR A 622 -10.93 -14.59 11.51
CA THR A 622 -12.18 -14.06 10.91
C THR A 622 -13.11 -13.58 12.02
N ALA A 623 -13.49 -12.31 12.03
CA ALA A 623 -14.39 -11.76 13.03
C ALA A 623 -15.87 -12.08 12.72
N VAL A 624 -16.71 -12.14 13.74
CA VAL A 624 -18.18 -12.25 13.56
C VAL A 624 -18.70 -10.91 13.01
N LEU A 625 -19.65 -10.95 12.07
CA LEU A 625 -20.17 -9.83 11.27
C LEU A 625 -19.20 -9.28 10.20
N ASP A 626 -18.05 -9.92 10.02
CA ASP A 626 -17.12 -9.60 8.94
C ASP A 626 -17.64 -10.14 7.59
N THR A 627 -17.68 -9.27 6.58
CA THR A 627 -18.13 -9.60 5.22
C THR A 627 -16.91 -9.82 4.32
N ARG A 628 -16.67 -11.05 3.89
CA ARG A 628 -15.57 -11.44 2.99
C ARG A 628 -16.08 -11.69 1.59
N PHE A 629 -15.21 -11.77 0.59
CA PHE A 629 -15.63 -12.07 -0.77
C PHE A 629 -14.62 -12.90 -1.55
N GLU A 630 -15.14 -13.62 -2.54
CA GLU A 630 -14.41 -14.43 -3.49
C GLU A 630 -14.89 -14.15 -4.92
N LYS A 631 -14.00 -14.23 -5.90
CA LYS A 631 -14.33 -13.97 -7.32
C LYS A 631 -14.47 -15.27 -8.08
N ILE A 632 -15.45 -15.30 -8.98
CA ILE A 632 -15.78 -16.44 -9.82
C ILE A 632 -15.82 -15.99 -11.27
N ASP A 633 -14.93 -16.54 -12.08
CA ASP A 633 -14.91 -16.33 -13.51
C ASP A 633 -15.78 -17.35 -14.23
N ILE A 634 -16.71 -16.86 -15.03
CA ILE A 634 -17.60 -17.70 -15.84
C ILE A 634 -17.39 -17.40 -17.31
N ARG A 635 -17.18 -18.46 -18.09
CA ARG A 635 -16.96 -18.39 -19.54
C ARG A 635 -17.99 -19.23 -20.27
N ASN A 636 -18.76 -18.60 -21.16
CA ASN A 636 -19.61 -19.30 -22.11
C ASN A 636 -18.75 -19.77 -23.29
N LYS A 637 -18.60 -21.08 -23.48
CA LYS A 637 -17.84 -21.65 -24.62
C LYS A 637 -18.74 -22.05 -25.78
N SER A 638 -20.05 -21.82 -25.70
CA SER A 638 -20.97 -22.00 -26.82
C SER A 638 -20.66 -21.01 -27.95
N GLY A 639 -20.65 -21.49 -29.19
CA GLY A 639 -20.43 -20.67 -30.37
C GLY A 639 -21.63 -19.81 -30.79
N ASN A 640 -22.85 -20.17 -30.38
CA ASN A 640 -24.08 -19.52 -30.86
C ASN A 640 -25.23 -19.42 -29.84
N LYS A 641 -25.08 -19.94 -28.62
CA LYS A 641 -26.14 -19.85 -27.59
C LYS A 641 -25.74 -18.92 -26.44
N TYR A 642 -26.70 -18.11 -26.00
CA TYR A 642 -26.59 -17.38 -24.74
C TYR A 642 -26.65 -18.35 -23.56
N MET A 643 -25.97 -17.99 -22.48
CA MET A 643 -25.95 -18.73 -21.23
C MET A 643 -26.48 -17.84 -20.12
N MET A 644 -27.46 -18.34 -19.37
CA MET A 644 -27.95 -17.70 -18.15
C MET A 644 -27.37 -18.46 -16.96
N VAL A 645 -26.82 -17.74 -16.01
CA VAL A 645 -26.29 -18.27 -14.76
C VAL A 645 -27.07 -17.65 -13.62
N ILE A 646 -27.52 -18.50 -12.69
CA ILE A 646 -28.24 -18.09 -11.49
C ILE A 646 -27.58 -18.78 -10.30
N PHE A 647 -27.22 -18.01 -9.28
CA PHE A 647 -26.72 -18.56 -8.02
C PHE A 647 -27.85 -18.75 -7.03
N HIS A 648 -27.90 -19.96 -6.47
CA HIS A 648 -28.78 -20.29 -5.34
C HIS A 648 -27.93 -20.44 -4.10
N THR A 649 -28.28 -19.68 -3.07
CA THR A 649 -27.60 -19.71 -1.78
C THR A 649 -28.52 -20.35 -0.74
N PRO A 650 -27.95 -21.09 0.23
CA PRO A 650 -28.75 -21.60 1.35
C PRO A 650 -29.31 -20.42 2.14
N ASN A 651 -30.57 -20.53 2.57
CA ASN A 651 -31.16 -19.59 3.51
C ASN A 651 -30.83 -20.05 4.93
N ASN A 652 -29.93 -19.33 5.62
CA ASN A 652 -29.44 -19.72 6.93
C ASN A 652 -29.29 -18.49 7.85
N PRO A 653 -29.80 -18.54 9.10
CA PRO A 653 -29.66 -17.42 10.04
C PRO A 653 -28.23 -17.21 10.57
N LYS A 654 -27.32 -18.18 10.37
CA LYS A 654 -25.94 -18.12 10.87
C LYS A 654 -24.95 -17.49 9.90
N PHE A 655 -25.26 -17.49 8.62
CA PHE A 655 -24.38 -16.95 7.58
C PHE A 655 -25.17 -16.64 6.31
N VAL A 656 -24.75 -15.62 5.58
CA VAL A 656 -25.32 -15.23 4.29
C VAL A 656 -24.24 -15.26 3.21
N PHE A 657 -24.59 -15.84 2.07
CA PHE A 657 -23.83 -15.68 0.83
C PHE A 657 -24.61 -14.77 -0.12
N HIS A 658 -23.96 -13.74 -0.64
CA HIS A 658 -24.54 -12.74 -1.52
C HIS A 658 -23.72 -12.62 -2.81
N PHE A 659 -24.31 -12.90 -3.97
CA PHE A 659 -23.62 -12.86 -5.27
C PHE A 659 -23.93 -11.58 -6.04
N GLU A 660 -22.90 -10.86 -6.49
CA GLU A 660 -23.05 -9.65 -7.29
C GLU A 660 -22.46 -9.80 -8.70
N PRO A 661 -23.28 -9.78 -9.76
CA PRO A 661 -24.75 -9.91 -9.75
C PRO A 661 -25.20 -11.37 -9.57
N GLN A 662 -26.36 -11.59 -8.94
CA GLN A 662 -26.90 -12.94 -8.68
C GLN A 662 -27.32 -13.68 -9.96
N VAL A 663 -27.75 -12.94 -10.97
CA VAL A 663 -28.15 -13.46 -12.28
C VAL A 663 -27.28 -12.83 -13.36
N VAL A 664 -26.67 -13.66 -14.19
CA VAL A 664 -25.80 -13.23 -15.29
C VAL A 664 -26.27 -13.83 -16.61
N LEU A 665 -26.31 -12.98 -17.63
CA LEU A 665 -26.50 -13.39 -19.03
C LEU A 665 -25.18 -13.21 -19.79
N LEU A 666 -24.70 -14.29 -20.38
CA LEU A 666 -23.47 -14.36 -21.16
C LEU A 666 -23.78 -14.64 -22.62
N ARG A 667 -23.35 -13.73 -23.49
CA ARG A 667 -23.35 -13.95 -24.95
C ARG A 667 -22.47 -15.15 -25.34
N PRO A 668 -22.68 -15.74 -26.53
CA PRO A 668 -21.77 -16.77 -27.05
C PRO A 668 -20.31 -16.30 -27.01
N ARG A 669 -19.41 -17.18 -26.56
CA ARG A 669 -17.97 -16.86 -26.32
C ARG A 669 -17.70 -15.71 -25.34
N GLY A 670 -18.71 -15.27 -24.58
CA GLY A 670 -18.58 -14.22 -23.57
C GLY A 670 -17.98 -14.74 -22.27
N PHE A 671 -17.41 -13.83 -21.48
CA PHE A 671 -16.96 -14.10 -20.11
C PHE A 671 -17.46 -13.01 -19.17
N LYS A 672 -17.61 -13.33 -17.89
CA LYS A 672 -17.90 -12.37 -16.82
C LYS A 672 -17.38 -12.88 -15.49
N THR A 673 -16.82 -11.97 -14.70
CA THR A 673 -16.42 -12.19 -13.32
C THR A 673 -17.58 -11.80 -12.40
N ILE A 674 -17.82 -12.60 -11.37
CA ILE A 674 -18.90 -12.45 -10.40
C ILE A 674 -18.28 -12.49 -9.01
N THR A 675 -18.75 -11.65 -8.10
CA THR A 675 -18.26 -11.63 -6.72
C THR A 675 -19.26 -12.34 -5.82
N CYS A 676 -18.80 -13.27 -4.99
CA CYS A 676 -19.57 -13.88 -3.91
C CYS A 676 -19.11 -13.27 -2.59
N PHE A 677 -20.00 -12.60 -1.87
CA PHE A 677 -19.77 -12.12 -0.52
C PHE A 677 -20.26 -13.16 0.49
N MET A 678 -19.54 -13.37 1.58
CA MET A 678 -19.91 -14.22 2.71
C MET A 678 -19.86 -13.40 3.99
N THR A 679 -20.95 -13.42 4.77
CA THR A 679 -20.96 -12.88 6.13
C THR A 679 -21.33 -13.96 7.14
N LEU A 680 -20.62 -14.02 8.26
CA LEU A 680 -20.91 -14.90 9.39
C LEU A 680 -21.59 -14.10 10.50
N PHE A 681 -22.82 -14.46 10.88
CA PHE A 681 -23.56 -13.79 11.96
C PHE A 681 -23.30 -14.42 13.32
N CYS A 682 -22.86 -15.68 13.35
CA CYS A 682 -22.49 -16.37 14.58
C CYS A 682 -21.51 -17.50 14.31
N THR A 683 -21.06 -18.11 15.40
CA THR A 683 -20.15 -19.25 15.42
C THR A 683 -20.82 -20.45 14.72
N THR A 684 -20.20 -20.97 13.67
CA THR A 684 -20.78 -22.04 12.86
C THR A 684 -19.71 -23.02 12.37
N LYS A 685 -20.06 -24.30 12.29
CA LYS A 685 -19.24 -25.34 11.66
C LYS A 685 -19.80 -25.60 10.26
N ILE A 686 -18.96 -25.52 9.25
CA ILE A 686 -19.30 -25.89 7.88
C ILE A 686 -18.38 -27.05 7.47
N LYS A 687 -18.95 -28.24 7.22
CA LYS A 687 -18.22 -29.47 6.85
C LYS A 687 -17.05 -29.83 7.78
N ASP A 688 -17.29 -29.85 9.09
CA ASP A 688 -16.30 -30.20 10.14
C ASP A 688 -15.07 -29.30 10.28
N MET A 689 -14.90 -28.29 9.43
CA MET A 689 -13.98 -27.18 9.67
C MET A 689 -14.54 -26.26 10.76
N LYS A 690 -13.83 -26.16 11.88
CA LYS A 690 -13.99 -25.03 12.81
C LYS A 690 -13.32 -23.83 12.17
N ILE A 691 -14.08 -22.79 11.82
CA ILE A 691 -13.51 -21.51 11.45
C ILE A 691 -12.99 -20.88 12.76
N PRO A 692 -11.69 -20.61 12.90
CA PRO A 692 -11.16 -19.97 14.10
C PRO A 692 -11.56 -18.48 14.11
N TYR A 693 -12.26 -18.06 15.16
CA TYR A 693 -12.69 -16.68 15.39
C TYR A 693 -12.34 -16.28 16.83
N SER A 694 -12.20 -14.98 17.09
CA SER A 694 -12.28 -14.41 18.43
C SER A 694 -13.60 -13.66 18.57
N LEU A 695 -14.24 -13.77 19.73
CA LEU A 695 -15.18 -12.75 20.16
C LEU A 695 -14.30 -11.61 20.69
N VAL A 696 -14.38 -10.44 20.07
CA VAL A 696 -13.82 -9.23 20.67
C VAL A 696 -14.71 -8.83 21.84
#